data_AF-A0A1R4JKA3-F1
#
_entry.id   AF-A0A1R4JKA3-F1
#
_cell.length_a   1.000
_cell.length_b   1.000
_cell.length_c   1.000
_cell.angle_alpha   90.00
_cell.angle_beta   90.00
_cell.angle_gamma   90.00
#
_symmetry.space_group_name_H-M   'P 1'
#
loop_
_entity.id
_entity.type
_entity.pdbx_description
1 polymer ?
#
loop_
_entity_poly.entity_id
_entity_poly.type
_entity_poly.pdbx_seq_one_letter_code
_entity_poly.pdbx_strand_id
1 'polypeptide(L)'
;MQTQKLTPAPIQDRNARRHRLRRYRAVIFDMDGVITDTASVHAKAWKELFDQALPSVGALPENADAVAADPSALREFDLNDDYLHHVDGRPREDGVRSFFASRGLTVPEADAPDARPDLTVQALAERKQGFFEAVLARDGARVFPEAVELLENLHRKGVPVALVTSSKNSRAVLTAGAVLDHFPVIVDGHTAVERNLPGKPHPAMFWEAARILGVDPADAMVLEDAVSGVKAAADGRFGLVVGVDREPELGKARLKDAGAHIVVEDFGALELEKRTAAPFDAAWVLRWDHFDPASEGTREVLCTLANGYWGTRGSIPGTRISSVHYPGSYMAGVFNRLTSQVQGKSVDTEHMVNIQDWTPLVVTPEGGKPLLPGEENLVDFLQEMDLRRGVLSRTMVFEDEQGRRTTVHTRQFQSLANRHIAALEFTVTAENWSGEVCVRSMIDGRVANLNVSDDRTLANRHLRPVQAREVDGETVLLETRTSQSDIRIAMATRTRQVAPVGHTQPIRRALDDCSDMVAGQDIELHVEQGVPLVLEKVASVANTHDHAQSSASESAIKTLQRSPGFRNLLTVHEQRWGQNWDRFAVRIDLAEQYSHQRRSTAQLAPGEEFVNPEFSAGVSRSVGSAAQMGKDGASLRQQLALNLHTFHVLQCAYGKRRDLDATVGARGLHGEGYRGHIFWDEIYIFPMLTLRRPEITRGLLMYRYRRLNEARANARAEGWAGAMYPWQGGSDGREETPTELWNPRSQMWMPDNSHNQRHVSLDVAYSVLRYIEVTQDQSFIQDYAAEMLVEISRFFTSMTLKNEETGRYEIHGVMGPDEFHDGYPETPGSGLRNNAYTNVLTSWLLTRTAELVRWLDTLDEPLTEMMEITEEEIEHWEHIASRLTVPFFTEGEEAGILAQFEGYQDLLEFDWDGYRATYGNIGRMDLILQAEGDATNRYKLSKQADALMLTYLFSPEELDDILQTMGYELPREAFARTVEYYAARSTHGSTLSRLVHAWVTARTDPDTSWDLFTEALESDLSDTQGGTTREGIHLGLMAGTVDTVIRCYAGLETRDEVVKVNPVLPRQLPGATFTIRYREQPIKIHMAQQQVTVTAQQGMIRPVDMIVAGEELTLQPGGEVTVPLHG
;
A
#
# COMPACT_ATOMS: atom_id res chain seq x y z
N MET A 1 -22.04 31.09 -32.36
CA MET A 1 -21.33 29.82 -32.09
C MET A 1 -20.56 29.40 -33.33
N GLN A 2 -19.26 29.71 -33.40
CA GLN A 2 -18.36 29.17 -34.41
C GLN A 2 -17.95 27.76 -33.99
N THR A 3 -18.19 26.78 -34.85
CA THR A 3 -17.80 25.38 -34.69
C THR A 3 -16.29 25.25 -34.89
N GLN A 4 -15.54 25.32 -33.79
CA GLN A 4 -14.14 24.87 -33.77
C GLN A 4 -14.10 23.35 -33.98
N LYS A 5 -13.59 22.94 -35.15
CA LYS A 5 -13.20 21.56 -35.42
C LYS A 5 -12.06 21.19 -34.47
N LEU A 6 -12.35 20.32 -33.50
CA LEU A 6 -11.35 19.62 -32.71
C LEU A 6 -10.58 18.69 -33.66
N THR A 7 -9.36 19.10 -34.04
CA THR A 7 -8.37 18.17 -34.59
C THR A 7 -7.91 17.23 -33.48
N PRO A 8 -8.04 15.90 -33.64
CA PRO A 8 -7.48 14.97 -32.66
C PRO A 8 -5.96 15.10 -32.63
N ALA A 9 -5.40 15.24 -31.43
CA ALA A 9 -3.96 15.16 -31.21
C ALA A 9 -3.41 13.84 -31.77
N PRO A 10 -2.17 13.82 -32.30
CA PRO A 10 -1.59 12.61 -32.87
C PRO A 10 -1.61 11.48 -31.84
N ILE A 11 -1.99 10.29 -32.29
CA ILE A 11 -2.05 9.07 -31.49
C ILE A 11 -0.62 8.73 -31.04
N GLN A 12 -0.23 9.24 -29.87
CA GLN A 12 0.98 8.82 -29.16
C GLN A 12 0.81 7.36 -28.71
N ASP A 13 1.86 6.57 -28.91
CA ASP A 13 1.93 5.13 -28.68
C ASP A 13 1.31 4.69 -27.33
N ARG A 14 0.34 3.76 -27.39
CA ARG A 14 -0.35 3.20 -26.22
C ARG A 14 0.62 2.55 -25.22
N ASN A 15 1.80 2.10 -25.65
CA ASN A 15 2.82 1.54 -24.76
C ASN A 15 3.55 2.63 -23.95
N ALA A 16 3.72 3.85 -24.48
CA ALA A 16 4.36 4.95 -23.76
C ALA A 16 3.54 5.43 -22.55
N ARG A 17 2.20 5.38 -22.64
CA ARG A 17 1.29 5.64 -21.49
C ARG A 17 1.41 4.60 -20.38
N ARG A 18 1.74 3.33 -20.70
CA ARG A 18 1.78 2.23 -19.72
C ARG A 18 2.93 2.37 -18.71
N HIS A 19 4.06 2.92 -19.12
CA HIS A 19 5.25 3.05 -18.27
C HIS A 19 5.33 4.39 -17.49
N ARG A 20 4.37 5.31 -17.66
CA ARG A 20 4.45 6.66 -17.07
C ARG A 20 4.23 6.71 -15.55
N LEU A 21 3.63 5.67 -14.96
CA LEU A 21 3.26 5.61 -13.53
C LEU A 21 4.11 4.59 -12.72
N ARG A 22 4.94 3.78 -13.38
CA ARG A 22 5.82 2.80 -12.72
C ARG A 22 7.15 3.44 -12.38
N ARG A 23 7.70 3.15 -11.20
CA ARG A 23 9.02 3.62 -10.77
C ARG A 23 10.00 2.45 -10.67
N TYR A 24 11.15 2.57 -11.33
CA TYR A 24 12.26 1.61 -11.34
C TYR A 24 13.27 1.95 -10.23
N ARG A 25 13.81 0.91 -9.59
CA ARG A 25 14.68 1.00 -8.40
C ARG A 25 16.15 1.21 -8.76
N ALA A 26 16.57 0.94 -9.99
CA ALA A 26 17.93 1.21 -10.44
C ALA A 26 17.98 1.46 -11.95
N VAL A 27 19.10 2.01 -12.40
CA VAL A 27 19.36 2.24 -13.82
C VAL A 27 20.73 1.68 -14.21
N ILE A 28 20.73 0.77 -15.16
CA ILE A 28 21.95 0.15 -15.70
C ILE A 28 22.18 0.71 -17.10
N PHE A 29 23.36 1.26 -17.32
CA PHE A 29 23.76 1.90 -18.57
C PHE A 29 24.73 1.00 -19.31
N ASP A 30 24.58 0.90 -20.64
CA ASP A 30 25.74 0.63 -21.49
C ASP A 30 26.68 1.84 -21.52
N MET A 31 27.90 1.65 -22.01
CA MET A 31 28.88 2.72 -22.16
C MET A 31 28.83 3.35 -23.55
N ASP A 32 28.88 2.53 -24.59
CA ASP A 32 29.06 2.94 -25.97
C ASP A 32 27.69 3.41 -26.51
N GLY A 33 27.63 4.57 -27.17
CA GLY A 33 26.36 5.14 -27.70
C GLY A 33 25.33 5.62 -26.66
N VAL A 34 25.50 5.26 -25.37
CA VAL A 34 24.64 5.67 -24.26
C VAL A 34 25.30 6.78 -23.43
N ILE A 35 26.51 6.54 -22.90
CA ILE A 35 27.27 7.51 -22.08
C ILE A 35 28.31 8.24 -22.91
N THR A 36 29.04 7.51 -23.76
CA THR A 36 30.16 8.03 -24.54
C THR A 36 30.07 7.67 -26.03
N ASP A 37 30.54 8.57 -26.89
CA ASP A 37 30.80 8.30 -28.31
C ASP A 37 32.22 7.71 -28.49
N THR A 38 32.39 6.48 -28.01
CA THR A 38 33.62 5.70 -28.15
C THR A 38 33.85 5.20 -29.56
N ALA A 39 32.81 5.07 -30.38
CA ALA A 39 32.91 4.75 -31.80
C ALA A 39 33.82 5.76 -32.51
N SER A 40 33.69 7.06 -32.22
CA SER A 40 34.58 8.09 -32.75
C SER A 40 36.06 7.90 -32.38
N VAL A 41 36.34 7.43 -31.16
CA VAL A 41 37.71 7.15 -30.67
C VAL A 41 38.27 5.90 -31.36
N HIS A 42 37.44 4.87 -31.53
CA HIS A 42 37.81 3.66 -32.27
C HIS A 42 38.10 3.96 -33.75
N ALA A 43 37.26 4.75 -34.42
CA ALA A 43 37.45 5.14 -35.80
C ALA A 43 38.76 5.92 -36.00
N LYS A 44 39.05 6.89 -35.11
CA LYS A 44 40.32 7.63 -35.11
C LYS A 44 41.54 6.73 -34.88
N ALA A 45 41.45 5.80 -33.93
CA ALA A 45 42.54 4.86 -33.65
C ALA A 45 42.81 3.94 -34.84
N TRP A 46 41.76 3.49 -35.54
CA TRP A 46 41.89 2.73 -36.78
C TRP A 46 42.49 3.57 -37.91
N LYS A 47 42.03 4.82 -38.08
CA LYS A 47 42.63 5.75 -39.05
C LYS A 47 44.12 5.91 -38.80
N GLU A 48 44.54 6.22 -37.57
CA GLU A 48 45.96 6.42 -37.26
C GLU A 48 46.79 5.15 -37.46
N LEU A 49 46.26 3.98 -37.09
CA LEU A 49 46.91 2.70 -37.37
C LEU A 49 47.05 2.45 -38.87
N PHE A 50 45.96 2.57 -39.63
CA PHE A 50 45.94 2.27 -41.05
C PHE A 50 46.75 3.27 -41.87
N ASP A 51 46.65 4.57 -41.59
CA ASP A 51 47.44 5.60 -42.27
C ASP A 51 48.94 5.41 -42.04
N GLN A 52 49.34 4.94 -40.85
CA GLN A 52 50.74 4.59 -40.58
C GLN A 52 51.17 3.26 -41.22
N ALA A 53 50.27 2.29 -41.33
CA ALA A 53 50.56 0.97 -41.88
C ALA A 53 50.53 0.94 -43.41
N LEU A 54 49.66 1.73 -44.06
CA LEU A 54 49.43 1.76 -45.51
C LEU A 54 50.72 1.85 -46.33
N PRO A 55 51.66 2.78 -46.07
CA PRO A 55 52.90 2.86 -46.84
C PRO A 55 53.78 1.62 -46.71
N SER A 56 53.80 1.01 -45.51
CA SER A 56 54.64 -0.16 -45.22
C SER A 56 54.04 -1.45 -45.78
N VAL A 57 52.72 -1.60 -45.71
CA VAL A 57 51.98 -2.73 -46.29
C VAL A 57 52.02 -2.65 -47.82
N GLY A 58 51.86 -1.45 -48.40
CA GLY A 58 51.96 -1.26 -49.86
C GLY A 58 53.36 -1.53 -50.42
N ALA A 59 54.41 -1.39 -49.60
CA ALA A 59 55.79 -1.68 -49.98
C ALA A 59 56.17 -3.17 -49.87
N LEU A 60 55.25 -4.04 -49.41
CA LEU A 60 55.49 -5.48 -49.40
C LEU A 60 55.60 -6.02 -50.84
N PRO A 61 56.51 -6.97 -51.14
CA PRO A 61 56.72 -7.48 -52.49
C PRO A 61 55.44 -7.96 -53.19
N GLU A 62 54.53 -8.58 -52.45
CA GLU A 62 53.24 -9.09 -52.93
C GLU A 62 52.23 -7.99 -53.31
N ASN A 63 52.41 -6.77 -52.80
CA ASN A 63 51.51 -5.63 -53.05
C ASN A 63 52.08 -4.63 -54.08
N ALA A 64 53.35 -4.77 -54.48
CA ALA A 64 54.05 -3.81 -55.33
C ALA A 64 53.37 -3.58 -56.68
N ASP A 65 52.91 -4.66 -57.34
CA ASP A 65 52.21 -4.57 -58.63
C ASP A 65 50.82 -3.93 -58.49
N ALA A 66 50.12 -4.19 -57.38
CA ALA A 66 48.80 -3.62 -57.10
C ALA A 66 48.89 -2.10 -56.87
N VAL A 67 49.87 -1.65 -56.09
CA VAL A 67 50.12 -0.21 -55.84
C VAL A 67 50.60 0.51 -57.10
N ALA A 68 51.41 -0.14 -57.95
CA ALA A 68 51.83 0.46 -59.22
C ALA A 68 50.67 0.63 -60.20
N ALA A 69 49.70 -0.28 -60.19
CA ALA A 69 48.50 -0.23 -61.03
C ALA A 69 47.48 0.81 -60.55
N ASP A 70 47.32 0.96 -59.23
CA ASP A 70 46.44 1.96 -58.63
C ASP A 70 47.11 2.64 -57.43
N PRO A 71 47.81 3.78 -57.63
CA PRO A 71 48.41 4.54 -56.55
C PRO A 71 47.40 5.05 -55.52
N SER A 72 46.10 5.13 -55.87
CA SER A 72 45.05 5.55 -54.95
C SER A 72 44.70 4.49 -53.89
N ALA A 73 45.17 3.24 -54.06
CA ALA A 73 45.08 2.20 -53.03
C ALA A 73 45.69 2.64 -51.69
N LEU A 74 46.70 3.52 -51.73
CA LEU A 74 47.38 4.11 -50.57
C LEU A 74 46.75 5.42 -50.05
N ARG A 75 45.57 5.82 -50.55
CA ARG A 75 44.86 6.98 -49.97
C ARG A 75 44.59 6.73 -48.49
N GLU A 76 44.62 7.80 -47.70
CA GLU A 76 44.30 7.73 -46.28
C GLU A 76 42.95 7.06 -46.00
N PHE A 77 42.84 6.48 -44.82
CA PHE A 77 41.64 5.90 -44.27
C PHE A 77 40.59 6.99 -44.03
N ASP A 78 39.42 6.82 -44.64
CA ASP A 78 38.26 7.70 -44.46
C ASP A 78 37.44 7.26 -43.24
N LEU A 79 37.27 8.17 -42.29
CA LEU A 79 36.58 7.89 -41.03
C LEU A 79 35.09 7.59 -41.19
N ASN A 80 34.44 8.09 -42.25
CA ASN A 80 33.02 7.91 -42.46
C ASN A 80 32.76 6.72 -43.39
N ASP A 81 33.52 6.58 -44.46
CA ASP A 81 33.25 5.56 -45.49
C ASP A 81 34.00 4.25 -45.21
N ASP A 82 35.32 4.30 -45.03
CA ASP A 82 36.13 3.09 -44.85
C ASP A 82 35.86 2.41 -43.50
N TYR A 83 35.59 3.20 -42.45
CA TYR A 83 35.26 2.67 -41.12
C TYR A 83 33.97 1.86 -41.14
N LEU A 84 32.86 2.44 -41.58
CA LEU A 84 31.54 1.81 -41.55
C LEU A 84 31.50 0.54 -42.41
N HIS A 85 32.10 0.55 -43.60
CA HIS A 85 32.00 -0.57 -44.53
C HIS A 85 32.97 -1.72 -44.25
N HIS A 86 34.14 -1.43 -43.69
CA HIS A 86 35.24 -2.40 -43.64
C HIS A 86 35.74 -2.75 -42.24
N VAL A 87 35.43 -1.95 -41.23
CA VAL A 87 36.05 -2.10 -39.90
C VAL A 87 34.99 -2.21 -38.80
N ASP A 88 33.94 -1.41 -38.89
CA ASP A 88 32.91 -1.35 -37.86
C ASP A 88 32.20 -2.72 -37.67
N GLY A 89 31.98 -3.08 -36.41
CA GLY A 89 31.37 -4.36 -36.03
C GLY A 89 32.19 -5.64 -36.30
N ARG A 90 33.43 -5.55 -36.81
CA ARG A 90 34.27 -6.73 -37.12
C ARG A 90 35.33 -7.02 -36.03
N PRO A 91 35.73 -8.30 -35.83
CA PRO A 91 36.94 -8.62 -35.06
C PRO A 91 38.15 -7.84 -35.58
N ARG A 92 39.11 -7.50 -34.72
CA ARG A 92 40.20 -6.57 -35.09
C ARG A 92 41.01 -7.09 -36.27
N GLU A 93 41.32 -8.38 -36.27
CA GLU A 93 42.05 -9.08 -37.33
C GLU A 93 41.25 -9.06 -38.64
N ASP A 94 39.94 -9.26 -38.57
CA ASP A 94 39.05 -9.20 -39.74
C ASP A 94 38.88 -7.78 -40.27
N GLY A 95 38.90 -6.77 -39.39
CA GLY A 95 38.91 -5.36 -39.78
C GLY A 95 40.19 -5.01 -40.54
N VAL A 96 41.36 -5.48 -40.08
CA VAL A 96 42.63 -5.35 -40.81
C VAL A 96 42.53 -6.04 -42.17
N ARG A 97 42.11 -7.32 -42.21
CA ARG A 97 41.96 -8.07 -43.48
C ARG A 97 41.01 -7.35 -44.43
N SER A 98 39.83 -6.98 -43.96
CA SER A 98 38.76 -6.40 -44.76
C SER A 98 39.14 -5.03 -45.31
N PHE A 99 39.80 -4.18 -44.53
CA PHE A 99 40.23 -2.86 -45.00
C PHE A 99 41.32 -2.98 -46.06
N PHE A 100 42.40 -3.73 -45.82
CA PHE A 100 43.46 -3.84 -46.82
C PHE A 100 42.98 -4.54 -48.09
N ALA A 101 42.14 -5.56 -47.96
CA ALA A 101 41.51 -6.22 -49.11
C ALA A 101 40.62 -5.28 -49.92
N SER A 102 39.91 -4.33 -49.30
CA SER A 102 39.10 -3.34 -50.03
C SER A 102 39.96 -2.38 -50.87
N ARG A 103 41.26 -2.28 -50.55
CA ARG A 103 42.26 -1.53 -51.32
C ARG A 103 43.07 -2.42 -52.28
N GLY A 104 42.72 -3.69 -52.44
CA GLY A 104 43.48 -4.65 -53.26
C GLY A 104 44.84 -5.05 -52.68
N LEU A 105 45.06 -4.77 -51.39
CA LEU A 105 46.30 -5.07 -50.66
C LEU A 105 46.12 -6.32 -49.80
N THR A 106 47.16 -7.16 -49.73
CA THR A 106 47.17 -8.35 -48.87
C THR A 106 48.12 -8.12 -47.69
N VAL A 107 47.68 -8.50 -46.49
CA VAL A 107 48.52 -8.52 -45.28
C VAL A 107 48.75 -9.98 -44.89
N PRO A 108 50.00 -10.43 -44.71
CA PRO A 108 50.30 -11.80 -44.28
C PRO A 108 49.75 -12.14 -42.88
N GLU A 109 49.41 -13.41 -42.68
CA GLU A 109 49.13 -13.96 -41.35
C GLU A 109 50.43 -14.17 -40.56
N ALA A 110 50.36 -14.20 -39.23
CA ALA A 110 51.52 -14.32 -38.34
C ALA A 110 52.38 -15.58 -38.55
N ASP A 111 51.81 -16.64 -39.14
CA ASP A 111 52.46 -17.92 -39.40
C ASP A 111 53.00 -18.07 -40.84
N ALA A 112 52.88 -17.04 -41.69
CA ALA A 112 53.35 -17.11 -43.06
C ALA A 112 54.90 -17.13 -43.16
N PRO A 113 55.51 -17.96 -44.03
CA PRO A 113 56.94 -18.28 -44.02
C PRO A 113 57.92 -17.10 -44.20
N ASP A 114 57.45 -15.96 -44.70
CA ASP A 114 58.25 -14.76 -44.97
C ASP A 114 57.60 -13.48 -44.41
N ALA A 115 56.66 -13.62 -43.46
CA ALA A 115 55.97 -12.48 -42.87
C ALA A 115 56.91 -11.60 -42.04
N ARG A 116 56.88 -10.30 -42.31
CA ARG A 116 57.46 -9.27 -41.43
C ARG A 116 56.70 -9.28 -40.10
N PRO A 117 57.33 -9.59 -38.96
CA PRO A 117 56.63 -9.75 -37.68
C PRO A 117 55.85 -8.51 -37.22
N ASP A 118 56.21 -7.32 -37.71
CA ASP A 118 55.57 -6.03 -37.41
C ASP A 118 54.40 -5.66 -38.36
N LEU A 119 54.23 -6.40 -39.46
CA LEU A 119 53.27 -6.15 -40.55
C LEU A 119 52.42 -7.39 -40.87
N THR A 120 52.04 -8.12 -39.83
CA THR A 120 51.06 -9.21 -39.94
C THR A 120 49.68 -8.74 -39.51
N VAL A 121 48.64 -9.47 -39.89
CA VAL A 121 47.26 -9.18 -39.46
C VAL A 121 47.18 -9.07 -37.93
N GLN A 122 47.77 -10.03 -37.22
CA GLN A 122 47.80 -10.08 -35.75
C GLN A 122 48.60 -8.92 -35.16
N ALA A 123 49.79 -8.61 -35.71
CA ALA A 123 50.62 -7.53 -35.19
C ALA A 123 49.95 -6.16 -35.36
N LEU A 124 49.28 -5.91 -36.48
CA LEU A 124 48.52 -4.67 -36.69
C LEU A 124 47.29 -4.60 -35.78
N ALA A 125 46.57 -5.72 -35.61
CA ALA A 125 45.42 -5.80 -34.70
C ALA A 125 45.81 -5.57 -33.23
N GLU A 126 46.97 -6.07 -32.78
CA GLU A 126 47.52 -5.82 -31.44
C GLU A 126 47.92 -4.36 -31.25
N ARG A 127 48.60 -3.76 -32.24
CA ARG A 127 49.04 -2.35 -32.20
C ARG A 127 47.87 -1.36 -32.06
N LYS A 128 46.68 -1.71 -32.54
CA LYS A 128 45.46 -0.88 -32.40
C LYS A 128 45.23 -0.42 -30.96
N GLN A 129 45.57 -1.25 -29.97
CA GLN A 129 45.38 -0.89 -28.56
C GLN A 129 46.20 0.35 -28.17
N GLY A 130 47.47 0.43 -28.59
CA GLY A 130 48.32 1.59 -28.30
C GLY A 130 47.82 2.87 -28.98
N PHE A 131 47.31 2.78 -30.21
CA PHE A 131 46.66 3.92 -30.88
C PHE A 131 45.38 4.36 -30.18
N PHE A 132 44.58 3.41 -29.71
CA PHE A 132 43.37 3.73 -28.95
C PHE A 132 43.70 4.50 -27.67
N GLU A 133 44.70 4.05 -26.90
CA GLU A 133 45.15 4.73 -25.69
C GLU A 133 45.71 6.14 -26.00
N ALA A 134 46.47 6.28 -27.09
CA ALA A 134 47.01 7.57 -27.51
C ALA A 134 45.91 8.57 -27.94
N VAL A 135 44.94 8.12 -28.76
CA VAL A 135 43.80 8.94 -29.17
C VAL A 135 42.96 9.32 -27.96
N LEU A 136 42.69 8.38 -27.05
CA LEU A 136 41.91 8.63 -25.84
C LEU A 136 42.61 9.64 -24.90
N ALA A 137 43.92 9.53 -24.74
CA ALA A 137 44.69 10.46 -23.91
C ALA A 137 44.79 11.88 -24.52
N ARG A 138 44.83 11.98 -25.86
CA ARG A 138 44.95 13.25 -26.59
C ARG A 138 43.61 13.96 -26.74
N ASP A 139 42.60 13.24 -27.18
CA ASP A 139 41.31 13.80 -27.62
C ASP A 139 40.20 13.64 -26.57
N GLY A 140 40.44 12.83 -25.53
CA GLY A 140 39.43 12.45 -24.55
C GLY A 140 38.37 11.50 -25.11
N ALA A 141 37.33 11.24 -24.31
CA ALA A 141 36.11 10.58 -24.75
C ALA A 141 34.95 11.59 -24.70
N ARG A 142 34.26 11.79 -25.82
CA ARG A 142 33.09 12.67 -25.85
C ARG A 142 31.94 12.02 -25.09
N VAL A 143 31.46 12.69 -24.04
CA VAL A 143 30.28 12.30 -23.25
C VAL A 143 29.02 13.00 -23.78
N PHE A 144 27.89 12.31 -23.75
CA PHE A 144 26.59 12.91 -24.08
C PHE A 144 26.06 13.76 -22.92
N PRO A 145 25.82 15.08 -23.08
CA PRO A 145 25.37 15.95 -21.99
C PRO A 145 24.08 15.50 -21.31
N GLU A 146 23.13 14.99 -22.09
CA GLU A 146 21.84 14.48 -21.59
C GLU A 146 22.01 13.24 -20.70
N ALA A 147 23.08 12.44 -20.91
CA ALA A 147 23.39 11.29 -20.07
C ALA A 147 23.86 11.73 -18.67
N VAL A 148 24.67 12.79 -18.62
CA VAL A 148 25.19 13.37 -17.37
C VAL A 148 24.06 13.99 -16.56
N GLU A 149 23.17 14.76 -17.20
CA GLU A 149 22.00 15.33 -16.52
C GLU A 149 21.11 14.25 -15.90
N LEU A 150 20.90 13.13 -16.62
CA LEU A 150 20.17 11.99 -16.09
C LEU A 150 20.90 11.37 -14.89
N LEU A 151 22.22 11.13 -14.98
CA LEU A 151 23.02 10.57 -13.89
C LEU A 151 22.99 11.45 -12.62
N GLU A 152 23.14 12.77 -12.76
CA GLU A 152 23.05 13.71 -11.62
C GLU A 152 21.67 13.70 -10.98
N ASN A 153 20.61 13.66 -11.78
CA ASN A 153 19.24 13.57 -11.29
C ASN A 153 18.96 12.24 -10.57
N LEU A 154 19.54 11.13 -11.03
CA LEU A 154 19.44 9.83 -10.38
C LEU A 154 20.18 9.81 -9.04
N HIS A 155 21.41 10.37 -8.98
CA HIS A 155 22.16 10.52 -7.73
C HIS A 155 21.41 11.35 -6.70
N ARG A 156 20.86 12.51 -7.10
CA ARG A 156 20.07 13.39 -6.21
C ARG A 156 18.85 12.67 -5.61
N LYS A 157 18.33 11.65 -6.30
CA LYS A 157 17.19 10.83 -5.86
C LYS A 157 17.60 9.56 -5.13
N GLY A 158 18.90 9.31 -4.95
CA GLY A 158 19.42 8.09 -4.35
C GLY A 158 19.08 6.82 -5.15
N VAL A 159 18.96 6.92 -6.48
CA VAL A 159 18.71 5.77 -7.36
C VAL A 159 20.05 5.16 -7.74
N PRO A 160 20.33 3.89 -7.38
CA PRO A 160 21.56 3.21 -7.76
C PRO A 160 21.72 3.08 -9.26
N VAL A 161 22.96 3.25 -9.71
CA VAL A 161 23.33 3.12 -11.11
C VAL A 161 24.51 2.18 -11.30
N ALA A 162 24.52 1.44 -12.40
CA ALA A 162 25.64 0.61 -12.81
C ALA A 162 25.96 0.81 -14.29
N LEU A 163 27.20 0.51 -14.66
CA LEU A 163 27.64 0.40 -16.04
C LEU A 163 27.87 -1.07 -16.42
N VAL A 164 27.39 -1.50 -17.59
CA VAL A 164 27.62 -2.85 -18.14
C VAL A 164 28.16 -2.73 -19.56
N THR A 165 29.40 -3.15 -19.80
CA THR A 165 30.03 -3.09 -21.14
C THR A 165 30.89 -4.33 -21.41
N SER A 166 30.97 -4.77 -22.67
CA SER A 166 31.91 -5.84 -23.07
C SER A 166 33.37 -5.35 -23.16
N SER A 167 33.60 -4.03 -23.10
CA SER A 167 34.92 -3.41 -23.24
C SER A 167 35.80 -3.63 -22.00
N LYS A 168 37.09 -3.85 -22.23
CA LYS A 168 38.12 -3.88 -21.18
C LYS A 168 38.70 -2.48 -20.87
N ASN A 169 38.39 -1.48 -21.69
CA ASN A 169 38.91 -0.11 -21.57
C ASN A 169 37.96 0.84 -20.82
N SER A 170 36.90 0.31 -20.21
CA SER A 170 35.79 1.07 -19.60
C SER A 170 36.27 2.21 -18.68
N ARG A 171 37.10 1.90 -17.68
CA ARG A 171 37.59 2.86 -16.68
C ARG A 171 38.42 3.98 -17.31
N ALA A 172 39.28 3.65 -18.28
CA ALA A 172 40.09 4.66 -18.97
C ALA A 172 39.21 5.63 -19.76
N VAL A 173 38.19 5.10 -20.46
CA VAL A 173 37.21 5.90 -21.21
C VAL A 173 36.41 6.82 -20.28
N LEU A 174 35.85 6.29 -19.19
CA LEU A 174 35.06 7.08 -18.23
C LEU A 174 35.90 8.14 -17.51
N THR A 175 37.18 7.86 -17.24
CA THR A 175 38.12 8.83 -16.66
C THR A 175 38.37 9.97 -17.64
N ALA A 176 38.65 9.66 -18.90
CA ALA A 176 38.86 10.66 -19.95
C ALA A 176 37.60 11.51 -20.22
N GLY A 177 36.42 10.95 -19.99
CA GLY A 177 35.13 11.65 -20.05
C GLY A 177 34.71 12.36 -18.75
N ALA A 178 35.50 12.27 -17.67
CA ALA A 178 35.18 12.82 -16.34
C ALA A 178 33.83 12.36 -15.76
N VAL A 179 33.43 11.10 -16.02
CA VAL A 179 32.16 10.52 -15.53
C VAL A 179 32.35 9.23 -14.72
N LEU A 180 33.59 8.83 -14.44
CA LEU A 180 33.89 7.61 -13.68
C LEU A 180 33.23 7.63 -12.29
N ASP A 181 33.27 8.77 -11.59
CA ASP A 181 32.76 8.90 -10.22
C ASP A 181 31.23 8.76 -10.12
N HIS A 182 30.51 8.83 -11.25
CA HIS A 182 29.07 8.57 -11.30
C HIS A 182 28.72 7.08 -11.30
N PHE A 183 29.69 6.17 -11.48
CA PHE A 183 29.43 4.74 -11.57
C PHE A 183 30.10 3.97 -10.42
N PRO A 184 29.42 3.83 -9.27
CA PRO A 184 29.93 3.03 -8.15
C PRO A 184 30.03 1.54 -8.50
N VAL A 185 29.26 1.07 -9.49
CA VAL A 185 29.24 -0.31 -9.97
C VAL A 185 29.56 -0.34 -11.46
N ILE A 186 30.61 -1.08 -11.82
CA ILE A 186 31.02 -1.32 -13.22
C ILE A 186 31.20 -2.82 -13.40
N VAL A 187 30.45 -3.41 -14.33
CA VAL A 187 30.61 -4.79 -14.79
C VAL A 187 31.12 -4.74 -16.23
N ASP A 188 32.41 -4.94 -16.40
CA ASP A 188 33.08 -4.77 -17.69
C ASP A 188 33.72 -6.07 -18.20
N GLY A 189 34.46 -5.99 -19.31
CA GLY A 189 35.16 -7.15 -19.86
C GLY A 189 36.21 -7.78 -18.93
N HIS A 190 36.71 -7.06 -17.91
CA HIS A 190 37.55 -7.65 -16.87
C HIS A 190 36.71 -8.42 -15.85
N THR A 191 35.60 -7.84 -15.39
CA THR A 191 34.66 -8.52 -14.48
C THR A 191 34.12 -9.81 -15.08
N ALA A 192 33.80 -9.81 -16.39
CA ALA A 192 33.31 -10.99 -17.08
C ALA A 192 34.33 -12.14 -17.07
N VAL A 193 35.62 -11.86 -17.25
CA VAL A 193 36.68 -12.88 -17.19
C VAL A 193 36.91 -13.34 -15.76
N GLU A 194 36.98 -12.41 -14.80
CA GLU A 194 37.21 -12.72 -13.38
C GLU A 194 36.12 -13.63 -12.80
N ARG A 195 34.86 -13.39 -13.19
CA ARG A 195 33.68 -14.11 -12.68
C ARG A 195 33.17 -15.20 -13.62
N ASN A 196 33.89 -15.49 -14.71
CA ASN A 196 33.50 -16.46 -15.73
C ASN A 196 32.07 -16.24 -16.27
N LEU A 197 31.70 -14.99 -16.53
CA LEU A 197 30.38 -14.59 -17.03
C LEU A 197 30.36 -14.63 -18.57
N PRO A 198 29.36 -15.26 -19.19
CA PRO A 198 29.16 -15.16 -20.63
C PRO A 198 28.85 -13.70 -21.04
N GLY A 199 29.41 -13.25 -22.17
CA GLY A 199 29.17 -11.91 -22.73
C GLY A 199 27.79 -11.76 -23.40
N LYS A 200 27.40 -10.51 -23.70
CA LYS A 200 26.19 -10.19 -24.48
C LYS A 200 26.19 -10.97 -25.81
N PRO A 201 25.09 -11.62 -26.23
CA PRO A 201 23.70 -11.41 -25.82
C PRO A 201 23.24 -12.21 -24.60
N HIS A 202 24.13 -12.90 -23.89
CA HIS A 202 23.75 -13.57 -22.64
C HIS A 202 23.54 -12.53 -21.51
N PRO A 203 22.51 -12.67 -20.65
CA PRO A 203 22.15 -11.69 -19.62
C PRO A 203 23.08 -11.65 -18.39
N ALA A 204 24.03 -12.57 -18.26
CA ALA A 204 24.84 -12.76 -17.03
C ALA A 204 25.52 -11.48 -16.52
N MET A 205 26.08 -10.65 -17.39
CA MET A 205 26.70 -9.39 -16.97
C MET A 205 25.68 -8.40 -16.40
N PHE A 206 24.47 -8.34 -16.97
CA PHE A 206 23.40 -7.51 -16.42
C PHE A 206 22.87 -8.05 -15.09
N TRP A 207 22.71 -9.38 -14.96
CA TRP A 207 22.33 -9.99 -13.68
C TRP A 207 23.35 -9.71 -12.59
N GLU A 208 24.65 -9.76 -12.91
CA GLU A 208 25.70 -9.42 -11.95
C GLU A 208 25.60 -7.95 -11.52
N ALA A 209 25.35 -7.02 -12.47
CA ALA A 209 25.13 -5.62 -12.13
C ALA A 209 23.90 -5.43 -11.22
N ALA A 210 22.77 -6.05 -11.55
CA ALA A 210 21.56 -6.00 -10.71
C ALA A 210 21.79 -6.59 -9.32
N ARG A 211 22.55 -7.69 -9.23
CA ARG A 211 22.94 -8.35 -7.97
C ARG A 211 23.81 -7.44 -7.11
N ILE A 212 24.83 -6.79 -7.68
CA ILE A 212 25.71 -5.86 -6.93
C ILE A 212 24.89 -4.64 -6.46
N LEU A 213 23.98 -4.14 -7.29
CA LEU A 213 23.07 -3.05 -6.92
C LEU A 213 22.00 -3.45 -5.89
N GLY A 214 21.85 -4.75 -5.59
CA GLY A 214 20.86 -5.27 -4.66
C GLY A 214 19.41 -5.08 -5.15
N VAL A 215 19.18 -5.09 -6.48
CA VAL A 215 17.85 -4.92 -7.08
C VAL A 215 17.47 -6.12 -7.94
N ASP A 216 16.18 -6.45 -7.94
CA ASP A 216 15.63 -7.44 -8.89
C ASP A 216 15.72 -6.90 -10.32
N PRO A 217 16.16 -7.69 -11.32
CA PRO A 217 16.23 -7.25 -12.71
C PRO A 217 14.94 -6.58 -13.21
N ALA A 218 13.78 -7.12 -12.85
CA ALA A 218 12.50 -6.58 -13.30
C ALA A 218 12.12 -5.25 -12.64
N ASP A 219 12.87 -4.80 -11.63
CA ASP A 219 12.75 -3.45 -11.03
C ASP A 219 13.85 -2.50 -11.52
N ALA A 220 14.79 -2.96 -12.33
CA ALA A 220 15.83 -2.13 -12.95
C ALA A 220 15.48 -1.73 -14.39
N MET A 221 15.90 -0.52 -14.75
CA MET A 221 15.89 -0.01 -16.12
C MET A 221 17.27 -0.29 -16.76
N VAL A 222 17.30 -0.69 -18.03
CA VAL A 222 18.52 -0.84 -18.82
C VAL A 222 18.47 0.11 -20.01
N LEU A 223 19.54 0.85 -20.24
CA LEU A 223 19.72 1.73 -21.40
C LEU A 223 20.83 1.17 -22.26
N GLU A 224 20.51 0.85 -23.52
CA GLU A 224 21.44 0.18 -24.44
C GLU A 224 21.18 0.63 -25.88
N ASP A 225 22.22 0.79 -26.68
CA ASP A 225 22.18 1.19 -28.09
C ASP A 225 22.34 0.01 -29.10
N ALA A 226 22.90 -1.12 -28.65
CA ALA A 226 23.17 -2.31 -29.44
C ALA A 226 22.09 -3.40 -29.35
N VAL A 227 21.84 -4.10 -30.47
CA VAL A 227 20.87 -5.21 -30.56
C VAL A 227 21.21 -6.36 -29.59
N SER A 228 22.49 -6.71 -29.45
CA SER A 228 22.93 -7.79 -28.57
C SER A 228 22.71 -7.47 -27.08
N GLY A 229 22.93 -6.22 -26.67
CA GLY A 229 22.67 -5.77 -25.30
C GLY A 229 21.19 -5.61 -25.00
N VAL A 230 20.39 -5.10 -25.96
CA VAL A 230 18.93 -5.02 -25.81
C VAL A 230 18.34 -6.42 -25.65
N LYS A 231 18.82 -7.38 -26.46
CA LYS A 231 18.44 -8.79 -26.33
C LYS A 231 18.86 -9.35 -24.98
N ALA A 232 20.09 -9.12 -24.54
CA ALA A 232 20.55 -9.56 -23.22
C ALA A 232 19.71 -8.98 -22.09
N ALA A 233 19.32 -7.70 -22.13
CA ALA A 233 18.47 -7.08 -21.13
C ALA A 233 17.02 -7.61 -21.18
N ALA A 234 16.49 -7.87 -22.38
CA ALA A 234 15.16 -8.44 -22.57
C ALA A 234 15.09 -9.89 -22.06
N ASP A 235 16.06 -10.72 -22.47
CA ASP A 235 16.21 -12.12 -22.03
C ASP A 235 16.53 -12.19 -20.53
N GLY A 236 17.32 -11.23 -20.04
CA GLY A 236 17.62 -11.01 -18.63
C GLY A 236 16.45 -10.47 -17.82
N ARG A 237 15.30 -10.25 -18.47
CA ARG A 237 14.01 -9.96 -17.84
C ARG A 237 13.99 -8.62 -17.09
N PHE A 238 14.70 -7.61 -17.60
CA PHE A 238 14.74 -6.28 -17.01
C PHE A 238 13.43 -5.51 -17.13
N GLY A 239 13.16 -4.65 -16.14
CA GLY A 239 11.87 -3.99 -15.94
C GLY A 239 11.51 -2.96 -17.01
N LEU A 240 12.52 -2.28 -17.54
CA LEU A 240 12.42 -1.40 -18.70
C LEU A 240 13.71 -1.43 -19.49
N VAL A 241 13.67 -2.03 -20.66
CA VAL A 241 14.76 -1.97 -21.65
C VAL A 241 14.49 -0.80 -22.59
N VAL A 242 15.35 0.23 -22.52
CA VAL A 242 15.32 1.41 -23.38
C VAL A 242 16.40 1.26 -24.45
N GLY A 243 15.97 1.18 -25.70
CA GLY A 243 16.87 1.25 -26.85
C GLY A 243 17.25 2.71 -27.14
N VAL A 244 18.53 3.04 -27.17
CA VAL A 244 19.03 4.38 -27.52
C VAL A 244 19.47 4.35 -28.98
N ASP A 245 18.70 5.00 -29.86
CA ASP A 245 18.98 5.01 -31.29
C ASP A 245 19.85 6.21 -31.67
N ARG A 246 21.17 5.99 -31.71
CA ARG A 246 22.15 6.98 -32.18
C ARG A 246 22.40 6.94 -33.70
N GLU A 247 21.81 5.95 -34.38
CA GLU A 247 21.98 5.71 -35.83
C GLU A 247 20.61 5.57 -36.52
N PRO A 248 19.85 6.68 -36.65
CA PRO A 248 18.48 6.64 -37.15
C PRO A 248 18.35 6.09 -38.58
N GLU A 249 19.45 6.10 -39.35
CA GLU A 249 19.51 5.55 -40.72
C GLU A 249 19.36 4.01 -40.76
N LEU A 250 19.74 3.31 -39.68
CA LEU A 250 19.57 1.85 -39.56
C LEU A 250 18.13 1.44 -39.16
N GLY A 251 17.29 2.40 -38.79
CA GLY A 251 15.88 2.21 -38.49
C GLY A 251 15.59 1.67 -37.07
N LYS A 252 14.67 2.37 -36.37
CA LYS A 252 14.23 2.06 -34.98
C LYS A 252 13.68 0.65 -34.76
N ALA A 253 13.23 -0.03 -35.82
CA ALA A 253 12.68 -1.39 -35.74
C ALA A 253 13.71 -2.39 -35.18
N ARG A 254 15.01 -2.22 -35.47
CA ARG A 254 16.08 -3.15 -35.04
C ARG A 254 16.12 -3.36 -33.52
N LEU A 255 16.03 -2.29 -32.73
CA LEU A 255 16.07 -2.35 -31.27
C LEU A 255 14.73 -2.81 -30.70
N LYS A 256 13.63 -2.43 -31.36
CA LYS A 256 12.29 -2.85 -30.98
C LYS A 256 12.12 -4.37 -31.11
N ASP A 257 12.56 -4.92 -32.24
CA ASP A 257 12.51 -6.35 -32.55
C ASP A 257 13.47 -7.17 -31.67
N ALA A 258 14.58 -6.56 -31.24
CA ALA A 258 15.52 -7.16 -30.27
C ALA A 258 14.95 -7.26 -28.84
N GLY A 259 13.83 -6.60 -28.55
CA GLY A 259 13.16 -6.67 -27.25
C GLY A 259 13.10 -5.35 -26.47
N ALA A 260 13.50 -4.22 -27.07
CA ALA A 260 13.37 -2.92 -26.39
C ALA A 260 11.89 -2.58 -26.13
N HIS A 261 11.59 -2.15 -24.91
CA HIS A 261 10.24 -1.71 -24.54
C HIS A 261 9.94 -0.31 -25.10
N ILE A 262 10.94 0.56 -25.15
CA ILE A 262 10.86 1.89 -25.73
C ILE A 262 12.17 2.15 -26.50
N VAL A 263 12.09 2.89 -27.60
CA VAL A 263 13.27 3.35 -28.36
C VAL A 263 13.26 4.88 -28.38
N VAL A 264 14.38 5.51 -28.02
CA VAL A 264 14.54 6.97 -27.95
C VAL A 264 15.76 7.44 -28.71
N GLU A 265 15.73 8.68 -29.19
CA GLU A 265 16.90 9.36 -29.79
C GLU A 265 17.70 10.13 -28.73
N ASP A 266 17.01 10.64 -27.70
CA ASP A 266 17.59 11.31 -26.52
C ASP A 266 16.79 11.00 -25.24
N PHE A 267 17.35 11.31 -24.08
CA PHE A 267 16.72 11.03 -22.78
C PHE A 267 15.65 12.05 -22.36
N GLY A 268 15.68 13.26 -22.94
CA GLY A 268 14.78 14.36 -22.56
C GLY A 268 13.31 14.08 -22.91
N ALA A 269 13.06 13.31 -23.96
CA ALA A 269 11.71 13.00 -24.44
C ALA A 269 10.84 12.16 -23.47
N LEU A 270 11.42 11.46 -22.48
CA LEU A 270 10.69 10.49 -21.66
C LEU A 270 10.58 10.81 -20.17
N GLU A 271 11.25 11.88 -19.70
CA GLU A 271 11.36 12.21 -18.27
C GLU A 271 11.73 10.96 -17.45
N LEU A 272 12.77 10.24 -17.88
CA LEU A 272 13.16 8.93 -17.35
C LEU A 272 13.40 8.98 -15.84
N GLU A 273 13.88 10.12 -15.33
CA GLU A 273 14.06 10.40 -13.92
C GLU A 273 12.75 10.42 -13.12
N LYS A 274 11.59 10.74 -13.73
CA LYS A 274 10.27 10.64 -13.05
C LYS A 274 9.78 9.21 -12.94
N ARG A 275 10.44 8.29 -13.64
CA ARG A 275 10.17 6.85 -13.65
C ARG A 275 11.13 6.08 -12.76
N THR A 276 11.90 6.74 -11.89
CA THR A 276 12.76 6.08 -10.92
C THR A 276 12.41 6.46 -9.50
N ALA A 277 12.73 5.57 -8.56
CA ALA A 277 12.65 5.80 -7.12
C ALA A 277 13.82 5.09 -6.45
N ALA A 278 14.28 5.62 -5.32
CA ALA A 278 15.26 4.91 -4.50
C ALA A 278 14.74 3.50 -4.17
N PRO A 279 15.59 2.46 -4.26
CA PRO A 279 15.20 1.09 -4.00
C PRO A 279 14.64 0.94 -2.59
N PHE A 280 15.30 1.57 -1.63
CA PHE A 280 14.86 1.58 -0.25
C PHE A 280 14.53 3.01 0.13
N ASP A 281 13.26 3.26 0.40
CA ASP A 281 12.81 4.46 1.09
C ASP A 281 12.15 4.02 2.38
N ALA A 282 12.78 4.37 3.51
CA ALA A 282 12.33 3.99 4.83
C ALA A 282 10.92 4.49 5.17
N ALA A 283 10.39 5.49 4.44
CA ALA A 283 9.01 5.94 4.58
C ALA A 283 7.99 5.06 3.85
N TRP A 284 8.41 4.07 3.06
CA TRP A 284 7.52 3.33 2.15
C TRP A 284 7.76 1.83 2.08
N VAL A 285 8.89 1.35 2.58
CA VAL A 285 9.26 -0.06 2.56
C VAL A 285 9.41 -0.57 3.98
N LEU A 286 8.55 -1.50 4.39
CA LEU A 286 8.81 -2.34 5.56
C LEU A 286 9.81 -3.41 5.15
N ARG A 287 10.92 -3.53 5.87
CA ARG A 287 12.01 -4.45 5.54
C ARG A 287 12.43 -5.25 6.77
N TRP A 288 12.64 -6.54 6.58
CA TRP A 288 13.26 -7.43 7.56
C TRP A 288 14.33 -8.26 6.86
N ASP A 289 15.51 -8.33 7.46
CA ASP A 289 16.74 -8.94 6.96
C ASP A 289 17.07 -10.27 7.65
N HIS A 290 16.14 -10.81 8.44
CA HIS A 290 16.24 -12.12 9.06
C HIS A 290 14.84 -12.68 9.33
N PHE A 291 14.77 -13.99 9.56
CA PHE A 291 13.55 -14.70 9.94
C PHE A 291 13.51 -14.87 11.46
N ASP A 292 12.44 -14.40 12.10
CA ASP A 292 12.21 -14.54 13.54
C ASP A 292 10.83 -15.16 13.80
N PRO A 293 10.76 -16.45 14.20
CA PRO A 293 9.50 -17.14 14.46
C PRO A 293 8.56 -16.44 15.44
N ALA A 294 9.09 -15.66 16.39
CA ALA A 294 8.27 -15.01 17.41
C ALA A 294 7.45 -13.82 16.87
N SER A 295 7.96 -13.13 15.85
CA SER A 295 7.32 -11.94 15.24
C SER A 295 6.56 -12.23 13.94
N GLU A 296 6.66 -13.46 13.39
CA GLU A 296 6.01 -13.82 12.12
C GLU A 296 4.49 -13.57 12.14
N GLY A 297 3.77 -13.91 13.20
CA GLY A 297 2.32 -13.69 13.26
C GLY A 297 1.91 -12.21 13.07
N THR A 298 2.68 -11.27 13.62
CA THR A 298 2.49 -9.81 13.43
C THR A 298 2.91 -9.40 12.03
N ARG A 299 4.03 -9.94 11.55
CA ARG A 299 4.57 -9.64 10.23
C ARG A 299 3.64 -10.09 9.10
N GLU A 300 3.02 -11.24 9.23
CA GLU A 300 2.00 -11.74 8.30
C GLU A 300 0.83 -10.76 8.17
N VAL A 301 0.43 -10.13 9.27
CA VAL A 301 -0.62 -9.11 9.27
C VAL A 301 -0.16 -7.85 8.56
N LEU A 302 0.99 -7.28 8.94
CA LEU A 302 1.55 -6.07 8.31
C LEU A 302 1.83 -6.25 6.81
N CYS A 303 2.11 -7.49 6.38
CA CYS A 303 2.36 -7.83 4.98
C CYS A 303 1.12 -8.40 4.27
N THR A 304 -0.07 -8.29 4.84
CA THR A 304 -1.32 -8.69 4.17
C THR A 304 -1.52 -7.87 2.91
N LEU A 305 -1.92 -8.55 1.84
CA LEU A 305 -2.24 -7.96 0.55
C LEU A 305 -3.72 -8.14 0.25
N ALA A 306 -4.43 -7.05 -0.08
CA ALA A 306 -5.86 -7.08 -0.37
C ALA A 306 -6.25 -6.13 -1.51
N ASN A 307 -7.51 -6.23 -1.95
CA ASN A 307 -8.07 -5.33 -2.97
C ASN A 307 -9.52 -4.90 -2.69
N GLY A 308 -9.98 -5.08 -1.45
CA GLY A 308 -11.30 -4.74 -0.93
C GLY A 308 -12.38 -5.77 -1.24
N TYR A 309 -12.08 -6.75 -2.07
CA TYR A 309 -12.94 -7.91 -2.31
C TYR A 309 -12.33 -9.18 -1.72
N TRP A 310 -11.02 -9.34 -1.88
CA TRP A 310 -10.24 -10.48 -1.42
C TRP A 310 -8.93 -10.00 -0.78
N GLY A 311 -8.56 -10.61 0.35
CA GLY A 311 -7.29 -10.41 1.03
C GLY A 311 -6.61 -11.74 1.36
N THR A 312 -5.28 -11.75 1.34
CA THR A 312 -4.44 -12.87 1.77
C THR A 312 -3.36 -12.35 2.70
N ARG A 313 -3.25 -12.94 3.88
CA ARG A 313 -2.20 -12.64 4.85
C ARG A 313 -0.81 -12.83 4.22
N GLY A 314 0.15 -12.07 4.71
CA GLY A 314 1.55 -12.13 4.28
C GLY A 314 2.31 -13.34 4.82
N SER A 315 1.67 -14.52 4.92
CA SER A 315 2.34 -15.79 5.25
C SER A 315 3.25 -16.23 4.10
N ILE A 316 4.27 -17.02 4.42
CA ILE A 316 5.22 -17.51 3.42
C ILE A 316 4.52 -18.62 2.59
N PRO A 317 4.54 -18.53 1.24
CA PRO A 317 3.87 -19.51 0.38
C PRO A 317 4.21 -20.97 0.73
N GLY A 318 3.18 -21.79 0.96
CA GLY A 318 3.33 -23.21 1.25
C GLY A 318 3.45 -23.57 2.74
N THR A 319 3.58 -22.58 3.63
CA THR A 319 3.43 -22.80 5.07
C THR A 319 1.99 -23.15 5.44
N ARG A 320 1.79 -23.77 6.61
CA ARG A 320 0.48 -24.17 7.14
C ARG A 320 0.30 -23.61 8.54
N ILE A 321 -0.95 -23.63 9.01
CA ILE A 321 -1.30 -23.24 10.39
C ILE A 321 -0.39 -24.01 11.37
N SER A 322 0.33 -23.26 12.19
CA SER A 322 1.27 -23.73 13.20
C SER A 322 1.37 -22.72 14.34
N SER A 323 2.32 -22.91 15.26
CA SER A 323 2.62 -21.89 16.29
C SER A 323 3.32 -20.65 15.74
N VAL A 324 3.85 -20.71 14.51
CA VAL A 324 4.63 -19.63 13.87
C VAL A 324 3.81 -18.96 12.77
N HIS A 325 3.21 -19.77 11.89
CA HIS A 325 2.52 -19.31 10.69
C HIS A 325 1.02 -19.47 10.77
N TYR A 326 0.30 -18.48 10.24
CA TYR A 326 -1.14 -18.51 10.07
C TYR A 326 -1.54 -18.04 8.66
N PRO A 327 -1.52 -18.93 7.66
CA PRO A 327 -2.05 -18.61 6.35
C PRO A 327 -3.56 -18.39 6.43
N GLY A 328 -3.99 -17.19 6.03
CA GLY A 328 -5.39 -16.81 6.02
C GLY A 328 -5.74 -16.04 4.75
N SER A 329 -6.84 -16.41 4.12
CA SER A 329 -7.43 -15.68 3.01
C SER A 329 -8.88 -15.37 3.31
N TYR A 330 -9.34 -14.15 3.04
CA TYR A 330 -10.67 -13.68 3.41
C TYR A 330 -11.34 -12.95 2.25
N MET A 331 -12.66 -13.08 2.14
CA MET A 331 -13.46 -12.37 1.14
C MET A 331 -14.49 -11.48 1.81
N ALA A 332 -14.61 -10.25 1.31
CA ALA A 332 -15.60 -9.30 1.81
C ALA A 332 -17.03 -9.84 1.61
N GLY A 333 -17.82 -9.87 2.69
CA GLY A 333 -19.20 -10.34 2.69
C GLY A 333 -19.37 -11.86 2.75
N VAL A 334 -18.29 -12.65 2.90
CA VAL A 334 -18.38 -14.11 3.04
C VAL A 334 -18.33 -14.50 4.51
N PHE A 335 -19.51 -14.70 5.09
CA PHE A 335 -19.70 -15.15 6.47
C PHE A 335 -20.38 -16.52 6.51
N ASN A 336 -20.18 -17.25 7.61
CA ASN A 336 -20.85 -18.52 7.85
C ASN A 336 -21.00 -18.78 9.35
N ARG A 337 -22.17 -19.29 9.75
CA ARG A 337 -22.47 -19.62 11.14
C ARG A 337 -22.13 -21.06 11.48
N LEU A 338 -21.59 -21.26 12.68
CA LEU A 338 -21.35 -22.57 13.27
C LEU A 338 -21.88 -22.61 14.70
N THR A 339 -22.26 -23.81 15.13
CA THR A 339 -22.71 -24.11 16.49
C THR A 339 -21.63 -24.90 17.21
N SER A 340 -21.27 -24.47 18.41
CA SER A 340 -20.27 -25.09 19.28
C SER A 340 -20.91 -25.60 20.57
N GLN A 341 -20.34 -26.65 21.17
CA GLN A 341 -20.69 -27.09 22.52
C GLN A 341 -19.55 -26.75 23.46
N VAL A 342 -19.73 -25.72 24.29
CA VAL A 342 -18.70 -25.24 25.23
C VAL A 342 -19.25 -25.36 26.65
N GLN A 343 -18.58 -26.16 27.49
CA GLN A 343 -18.96 -26.38 28.90
C GLN A 343 -20.46 -26.76 29.11
N GLY A 344 -21.04 -27.51 28.17
CA GLY A 344 -22.44 -27.95 28.24
C GLY A 344 -23.47 -26.93 27.75
N LYS A 345 -23.03 -25.76 27.23
CA LYS A 345 -23.86 -24.78 26.53
C LYS A 345 -23.67 -24.88 25.02
N SER A 346 -24.75 -24.69 24.27
CA SER A 346 -24.71 -24.49 22.82
C SER A 346 -24.45 -23.01 22.53
N VAL A 347 -23.41 -22.70 21.75
CA VAL A 347 -23.04 -21.32 21.39
C VAL A 347 -23.04 -21.22 19.87
N ASP A 348 -23.85 -20.31 19.32
CA ASP A 348 -23.92 -20.02 17.90
C ASP A 348 -23.11 -18.77 17.57
N THR A 349 -22.21 -18.87 16.60
CA THR A 349 -21.31 -17.77 16.22
C THR A 349 -21.21 -17.65 14.70
N GLU A 350 -21.42 -16.44 14.17
CA GLU A 350 -21.08 -16.11 12.79
C GLU A 350 -19.63 -15.63 12.70
N HIS A 351 -18.92 -16.06 11.66
CA HIS A 351 -17.55 -15.65 11.41
C HIS A 351 -17.35 -15.34 9.93
N MET A 352 -16.53 -14.33 9.63
CA MET A 352 -15.90 -14.19 8.32
C MET A 352 -15.05 -15.43 8.04
N VAL A 353 -15.26 -16.05 6.89
CA VAL A 353 -14.68 -17.36 6.59
C VAL A 353 -13.23 -17.22 6.13
N ASN A 354 -12.32 -17.99 6.74
CA ASN A 354 -11.01 -18.27 6.14
C ASN A 354 -11.24 -19.17 4.92
N ILE A 355 -11.07 -18.62 3.72
CA ILE A 355 -11.28 -19.28 2.44
C ILE A 355 -10.03 -20.03 1.96
N GLN A 356 -10.11 -20.71 0.81
CA GLN A 356 -9.02 -21.53 0.29
C GLN A 356 -7.71 -20.74 0.13
N ASP A 357 -6.59 -21.36 0.52
CA ASP A 357 -5.25 -20.79 0.34
C ASP A 357 -4.71 -21.11 -1.05
N TRP A 358 -4.53 -20.06 -1.85
CA TRP A 358 -4.01 -20.14 -3.21
C TRP A 358 -2.49 -20.06 -3.30
N THR A 359 -1.81 -19.67 -2.22
CA THR A 359 -0.40 -19.32 -2.26
C THR A 359 0.57 -20.50 -2.41
N PRO A 360 0.27 -21.76 -2.00
CA PRO A 360 1.26 -22.82 -1.99
C PRO A 360 1.97 -23.04 -3.33
N LEU A 361 3.27 -22.76 -3.34
CA LEU A 361 4.18 -22.97 -4.46
C LEU A 361 5.56 -23.31 -3.87
N VAL A 362 5.86 -24.61 -3.75
CA VAL A 362 6.98 -25.11 -2.95
C VAL A 362 7.93 -25.91 -3.84
N VAL A 363 9.22 -25.60 -3.77
CA VAL A 363 10.28 -26.31 -4.51
C VAL A 363 10.93 -27.37 -3.62
N THR A 364 11.18 -28.54 -4.21
CA THR A 364 11.89 -29.65 -3.57
C THR A 364 13.00 -30.13 -4.51
N PRO A 365 14.28 -29.94 -4.17
CA PRO A 365 15.40 -30.55 -4.91
C PRO A 365 15.32 -32.07 -4.89
N GLU A 366 15.74 -32.74 -5.98
CA GLU A 366 15.81 -34.19 -6.02
C GLU A 366 16.67 -34.73 -4.86
N GLY A 367 16.15 -35.76 -4.17
CA GLY A 367 16.77 -36.34 -2.99
C GLY A 367 16.86 -35.41 -1.76
N GLY A 368 16.22 -34.24 -1.80
CA GLY A 368 16.18 -33.25 -0.72
C GLY A 368 14.83 -33.16 -0.01
N LYS A 369 14.69 -32.13 0.83
CA LYS A 369 13.45 -31.75 1.52
C LYS A 369 12.82 -30.51 0.86
N PRO A 370 11.51 -30.28 1.02
CA PRO A 370 10.88 -29.03 0.58
C PRO A 370 11.57 -27.81 1.19
N LEU A 371 11.83 -26.79 0.38
CA LEU A 371 12.45 -25.54 0.86
C LEU A 371 11.38 -24.63 1.47
N LEU A 372 11.26 -24.65 2.79
CA LEU A 372 10.33 -23.86 3.60
C LEU A 372 11.06 -23.20 4.77
N PRO A 373 10.59 -22.04 5.27
CA PRO A 373 11.19 -21.35 6.41
C PRO A 373 11.07 -22.15 7.72
N GLY A 374 12.02 -21.94 8.65
CA GLY A 374 12.02 -22.56 9.99
C GLY A 374 12.84 -23.85 10.12
N GLU A 375 13.43 -24.33 9.03
CA GLU A 375 14.39 -25.44 9.00
C GLU A 375 15.83 -24.92 9.18
N GLU A 376 16.75 -25.73 9.71
CA GLU A 376 18.17 -25.35 9.91
C GLU A 376 18.91 -24.96 8.62
N ASN A 377 18.33 -25.29 7.46
CA ASN A 377 18.91 -25.02 6.15
C ASN A 377 18.65 -23.61 5.61
N LEU A 378 17.83 -22.77 6.25
CA LEU A 378 17.64 -21.36 5.84
C LEU A 378 18.85 -20.53 6.31
N VAL A 379 19.72 -20.13 5.37
CA VAL A 379 20.99 -19.44 5.68
C VAL A 379 20.97 -17.93 5.45
N ASP A 380 20.03 -17.43 4.64
CA ASP A 380 19.84 -15.99 4.41
C ASP A 380 18.37 -15.70 4.10
N PHE A 381 17.91 -14.51 4.50
CA PHE A 381 16.51 -14.16 4.43
C PHE A 381 16.33 -12.64 4.31
N LEU A 382 15.52 -12.21 3.35
CA LEU A 382 15.09 -10.83 3.18
C LEU A 382 13.61 -10.82 2.81
N GLN A 383 12.82 -9.95 3.44
CA GLN A 383 11.50 -9.62 2.90
C GLN A 383 11.21 -8.14 2.99
N GLU A 384 10.54 -7.65 1.95
CA GLU A 384 10.19 -6.25 1.74
C GLU A 384 8.70 -6.16 1.40
N MET A 385 7.98 -5.28 2.09
CA MET A 385 6.63 -4.87 1.73
C MET A 385 6.68 -3.43 1.23
N ASP A 386 6.51 -3.26 -0.09
CA ASP A 386 6.51 -1.95 -0.74
C ASP A 386 5.07 -1.40 -0.80
N LEU A 387 4.80 -0.41 0.05
CA LEU A 387 3.49 0.22 0.19
C LEU A 387 3.09 1.06 -1.03
N ARG A 388 4.07 1.57 -1.80
CA ARG A 388 3.79 2.35 -3.02
C ARG A 388 3.23 1.47 -4.11
N ARG A 389 3.72 0.24 -4.17
CA ARG A 389 3.42 -0.72 -5.23
C ARG A 389 2.37 -1.72 -4.81
N GLY A 390 2.17 -1.95 -3.52
CA GLY A 390 1.36 -3.04 -2.98
C GLY A 390 1.93 -4.41 -3.33
N VAL A 391 3.26 -4.54 -3.22
CA VAL A 391 3.99 -5.75 -3.59
C VAL A 391 4.77 -6.26 -2.39
N LEU A 392 4.57 -7.54 -2.06
CA LEU A 392 5.34 -8.26 -1.07
C LEU A 392 6.40 -9.09 -1.77
N SER A 393 7.66 -8.87 -1.43
CA SER A 393 8.80 -9.60 -1.99
C SER A 393 9.56 -10.33 -0.89
N ARG A 394 10.05 -11.54 -1.20
CA ARG A 394 10.92 -12.30 -0.29
C ARG A 394 12.07 -12.95 -1.06
N THR A 395 13.26 -12.94 -0.48
CA THR A 395 14.41 -13.72 -0.93
C THR A 395 14.84 -14.62 0.22
N MET A 396 14.91 -15.91 -0.03
CA MET A 396 15.31 -16.92 0.95
C MET A 396 16.40 -17.78 0.33
N VAL A 397 17.49 -17.99 1.05
CA VAL A 397 18.61 -18.81 0.59
C VAL A 397 18.71 -20.03 1.47
N PHE A 398 18.71 -21.20 0.86
CA PHE A 398 18.78 -22.49 1.53
C PHE A 398 20.08 -23.21 1.20
N GLU A 399 20.67 -23.89 2.18
CA GLU A 399 21.79 -24.82 1.99
C GLU A 399 21.42 -26.18 2.55
N ASP A 400 21.28 -27.19 1.68
CA ASP A 400 20.87 -28.52 2.11
C ASP A 400 22.02 -29.38 2.67
N GLU A 401 21.69 -30.57 3.15
CA GLU A 401 22.66 -31.54 3.72
C GLU A 401 23.75 -31.98 2.71
N GLN A 402 23.58 -31.71 1.41
CA GLN A 402 24.56 -31.99 0.34
C GLN A 402 25.42 -30.75 -0.01
N GLY A 403 25.23 -29.62 0.68
CA GLY A 403 25.91 -28.35 0.40
C GLY A 403 25.37 -27.63 -0.84
N ARG A 404 24.20 -28.04 -1.36
CA ARG A 404 23.57 -27.37 -2.50
C ARG A 404 22.91 -26.08 -2.02
N ARG A 405 23.35 -24.95 -2.56
CA ARG A 405 22.82 -23.63 -2.25
C ARG A 405 21.77 -23.23 -3.27
N THR A 406 20.56 -22.92 -2.79
CA THR A 406 19.40 -22.60 -3.61
C THR A 406 18.74 -21.32 -3.12
N THR A 407 18.64 -20.33 -4.00
CA THR A 407 17.92 -19.08 -3.74
C THR A 407 16.50 -19.18 -4.28
N VAL A 408 15.53 -18.88 -3.41
CA VAL A 408 14.10 -18.77 -3.73
C VAL A 408 13.67 -17.32 -3.56
N HIS A 409 13.27 -16.68 -4.66
CA HIS A 409 12.74 -15.32 -4.66
C HIS A 409 11.25 -15.32 -5.02
N THR A 410 10.44 -14.59 -4.27
CA THR A 410 8.99 -14.49 -4.50
C THR A 410 8.55 -13.04 -4.59
N ARG A 411 7.57 -12.77 -5.47
CA ARG A 411 6.85 -11.49 -5.52
C ARG A 411 5.36 -11.74 -5.61
N GLN A 412 4.59 -11.10 -4.74
CA GLN A 412 3.15 -11.30 -4.64
C GLN A 412 2.40 -9.97 -4.62
N PHE A 413 1.23 -9.94 -5.26
CA PHE A 413 0.27 -8.84 -5.12
C PHE A 413 -1.18 -9.31 -5.34
N GLN A 414 -2.12 -8.58 -4.73
CA GLN A 414 -3.56 -8.70 -4.95
C GLN A 414 -3.99 -7.56 -5.88
N SER A 415 -4.55 -7.86 -7.06
CA SER A 415 -4.74 -6.86 -8.10
C SER A 415 -5.79 -5.82 -7.71
N LEU A 416 -5.39 -4.53 -7.63
CA LEU A 416 -6.34 -3.41 -7.56
C LEU A 416 -7.01 -3.11 -8.91
N ALA A 417 -6.46 -3.62 -10.02
CA ALA A 417 -7.03 -3.41 -11.35
C ALA A 417 -8.17 -4.39 -11.66
N ASN A 418 -8.08 -5.63 -11.16
CA ASN A 418 -9.13 -6.63 -11.24
C ASN A 418 -9.28 -7.32 -9.89
N ARG A 419 -10.41 -7.06 -9.21
CA ARG A 419 -10.67 -7.54 -7.84
C ARG A 419 -10.63 -9.07 -7.69
N HIS A 420 -10.83 -9.80 -8.78
CA HIS A 420 -10.84 -11.26 -8.78
C HIS A 420 -9.45 -11.90 -8.92
N ILE A 421 -8.39 -11.11 -9.16
CA ILE A 421 -7.06 -11.62 -9.51
C ILE A 421 -6.03 -11.34 -8.42
N ALA A 422 -5.19 -12.34 -8.14
CA ALA A 422 -3.90 -12.19 -7.46
C ALA A 422 -2.82 -12.93 -8.25
N ALA A 423 -1.56 -12.56 -8.03
CA ALA A 423 -0.45 -13.18 -8.74
C ALA A 423 0.77 -13.33 -7.84
N LEU A 424 1.48 -14.43 -8.04
CA LEU A 424 2.74 -14.79 -7.39
C LEU A 424 3.75 -15.13 -8.49
N GLU A 425 4.89 -14.45 -8.51
CA GLU A 425 6.07 -14.87 -9.27
C GLU A 425 7.03 -15.55 -8.31
N PHE A 426 7.62 -16.65 -8.76
CA PHE A 426 8.48 -17.53 -7.96
C PHE A 426 9.71 -17.89 -8.79
N THR A 427 10.88 -17.49 -8.31
CA THR A 427 12.16 -17.67 -8.99
C THR A 427 13.04 -18.60 -8.16
N VAL A 428 13.54 -19.66 -8.77
CA VAL A 428 14.50 -20.59 -8.17
C VAL A 428 15.83 -20.43 -8.89
N THR A 429 16.89 -20.19 -8.13
CA THR A 429 18.26 -20.14 -8.66
C THR A 429 19.11 -21.15 -7.91
N ALA A 430 19.58 -22.18 -8.62
CA ALA A 430 20.57 -23.12 -8.11
C ALA A 430 21.96 -22.47 -8.22
N GLU A 431 22.61 -22.13 -7.11
CA GLU A 431 23.81 -21.28 -7.15
C GLU A 431 25.07 -22.04 -7.51
N ASN A 432 25.19 -23.27 -6.99
CA ASN A 432 26.39 -24.11 -7.11
C ASN A 432 26.11 -25.52 -7.64
N TRP A 433 24.93 -25.75 -8.21
CA TRP A 433 24.50 -27.07 -8.67
C TRP A 433 23.52 -26.99 -9.84
N SER A 434 23.33 -28.11 -10.54
CA SER A 434 22.30 -28.33 -11.57
C SER A 434 21.62 -29.68 -11.31
N GLY A 435 20.35 -29.83 -11.68
CA GLY A 435 19.62 -31.09 -11.47
C GLY A 435 18.10 -30.93 -11.56
N GLU A 436 17.37 -31.97 -11.16
CA GLU A 436 15.91 -31.94 -11.15
C GLU A 436 15.37 -31.34 -9.84
N VAL A 437 14.26 -30.61 -9.98
CA VAL A 437 13.43 -30.11 -8.88
C VAL A 437 11.97 -30.44 -9.14
N CYS A 438 11.25 -30.79 -8.07
CA CYS A 438 9.80 -30.88 -8.10
C CYS A 438 9.21 -29.59 -7.50
N VAL A 439 8.38 -28.89 -8.26
CA VAL A 439 7.62 -27.74 -7.77
C VAL A 439 6.16 -28.12 -7.57
N ARG A 440 5.70 -28.10 -6.32
CA ARG A 440 4.29 -28.33 -5.97
C ARG A 440 3.52 -27.01 -5.97
N SER A 441 2.56 -26.88 -6.88
CA SER A 441 1.61 -25.76 -6.93
C SER A 441 0.21 -26.26 -6.56
N MET A 442 -0.42 -25.69 -5.54
CA MET A 442 -1.76 -26.14 -5.13
C MET A 442 -2.65 -25.01 -4.59
N ILE A 443 -3.94 -25.30 -4.54
CA ILE A 443 -4.96 -24.59 -3.76
C ILE A 443 -5.29 -25.50 -2.57
N ASP A 444 -5.15 -25.00 -1.34
CA ASP A 444 -5.48 -25.74 -0.11
C ASP A 444 -6.81 -25.26 0.48
N GLY A 445 -7.83 -26.11 0.42
CA GLY A 445 -9.13 -25.86 1.05
C GLY A 445 -9.22 -26.38 2.49
N ARG A 446 -8.17 -26.99 3.06
CA ARG A 446 -8.16 -27.56 4.42
C ARG A 446 -7.90 -26.52 5.51
N VAL A 447 -8.34 -25.30 5.26
CA VAL A 447 -8.25 -24.16 6.19
C VAL A 447 -9.28 -24.27 7.32
N ALA A 448 -9.07 -23.51 8.38
CA ALA A 448 -9.97 -23.36 9.52
C ALA A 448 -9.76 -21.98 10.14
N ASN A 449 -10.79 -21.46 10.84
CA ASN A 449 -10.70 -20.23 11.62
C ASN A 449 -10.09 -20.54 13.00
N LEU A 450 -8.78 -20.35 13.15
CA LEU A 450 -8.00 -20.64 14.36
C LEU A 450 -7.07 -19.47 14.77
N ASN A 451 -7.23 -18.29 14.15
CA ASN A 451 -6.29 -17.17 14.31
C ASN A 451 -6.34 -16.61 15.74
N VAL A 452 -7.55 -16.44 16.26
CA VAL A 452 -7.84 -15.87 17.59
C VAL A 452 -7.76 -16.98 18.63
N SER A 453 -6.94 -16.79 19.67
CA SER A 453 -6.71 -17.85 20.68
C SER A 453 -7.99 -18.27 21.39
N ASP A 454 -8.85 -17.30 21.69
CA ASP A 454 -10.04 -17.47 22.52
C ASP A 454 -11.13 -18.25 21.79
N ASP A 455 -11.21 -18.08 20.46
CA ASP A 455 -12.18 -18.76 19.60
C ASP A 455 -11.73 -20.19 19.21
N ARG A 456 -10.52 -20.66 19.56
CA ARG A 456 -10.02 -22.00 19.16
C ARG A 456 -10.84 -23.17 19.70
N THR A 457 -11.61 -22.95 20.76
CA THR A 457 -12.52 -23.96 21.33
C THR A 457 -13.85 -24.04 20.57
N LEU A 458 -14.15 -23.06 19.72
CA LEU A 458 -15.33 -23.02 18.88
C LEU A 458 -15.14 -23.89 17.62
N ALA A 459 -16.26 -24.30 17.05
CA ALA A 459 -16.32 -24.92 15.73
C ALA A 459 -15.73 -23.94 14.69
N ASN A 460 -14.78 -24.43 13.90
CA ASN A 460 -13.89 -23.59 13.07
C ASN A 460 -13.79 -24.03 11.60
N ARG A 461 -14.52 -25.09 11.20
CA ARG A 461 -14.51 -25.61 9.83
C ARG A 461 -15.76 -25.17 9.09
N HIS A 462 -15.64 -24.06 8.35
CA HIS A 462 -16.75 -23.45 7.62
C HIS A 462 -16.96 -24.04 6.21
N LEU A 463 -15.97 -24.70 5.62
CA LEU A 463 -16.02 -25.16 4.22
C LEU A 463 -16.37 -26.64 4.07
N ARG A 464 -17.07 -26.97 2.99
CA ARG A 464 -17.33 -28.32 2.48
C ARG A 464 -16.82 -28.43 1.04
N PRO A 465 -16.31 -29.60 0.61
CA PRO A 465 -15.88 -29.81 -0.77
C PRO A 465 -17.06 -29.74 -1.74
N VAL A 466 -16.84 -29.18 -2.93
CA VAL A 466 -17.79 -29.24 -4.07
C VAL A 466 -17.13 -29.95 -5.26
N GLN A 467 -15.99 -29.46 -5.73
CA GLN A 467 -15.20 -30.10 -6.79
C GLN A 467 -13.74 -29.67 -6.73
N ALA A 468 -12.85 -30.58 -7.11
CA ALA A 468 -11.45 -30.30 -7.42
C ALA A 468 -11.14 -30.95 -8.77
N ARG A 469 -10.49 -30.23 -9.69
CA ARG A 469 -10.09 -30.80 -10.98
C ARG A 469 -9.00 -30.00 -11.67
N GLU A 470 -8.23 -30.68 -12.51
CA GLU A 470 -7.46 -30.06 -13.59
C GLU A 470 -8.40 -29.54 -14.70
N VAL A 471 -8.13 -28.34 -15.21
CA VAL A 471 -8.97 -27.65 -16.23
C VAL A 471 -8.33 -27.73 -17.60
N ASP A 472 -7.07 -27.31 -17.67
CA ASP A 472 -6.13 -27.49 -18.77
C ASP A 472 -4.78 -27.78 -18.13
N GLY A 473 -3.81 -28.37 -18.83
CA GLY A 473 -2.55 -28.86 -18.24
C GLY A 473 -1.74 -27.84 -17.42
N GLU A 474 -2.14 -26.58 -17.30
CA GLU A 474 -1.52 -25.56 -16.46
C GLU A 474 -2.45 -24.99 -15.38
N THR A 475 -3.76 -25.26 -15.46
CA THR A 475 -4.80 -24.65 -14.66
C THR A 475 -5.55 -25.68 -13.83
N VAL A 476 -5.69 -25.43 -12.53
CA VAL A 476 -6.51 -26.23 -11.61
C VAL A 476 -7.62 -25.39 -10.99
N LEU A 477 -8.71 -26.04 -10.60
CA LEU A 477 -9.87 -25.44 -9.94
C LEU A 477 -10.16 -26.18 -8.64
N LEU A 478 -10.40 -25.42 -7.56
CA LEU A 478 -11.04 -25.90 -6.34
C LEU A 478 -12.29 -25.06 -6.06
N GLU A 479 -13.44 -25.72 -5.94
CA GLU A 479 -14.69 -25.11 -5.48
C GLU A 479 -15.10 -25.72 -4.14
N THR A 480 -15.41 -24.85 -3.19
CA THR A 480 -15.97 -25.19 -1.88
C THR A 480 -17.31 -24.50 -1.67
N ARG A 481 -18.05 -24.94 -0.66
CA ARG A 481 -19.31 -24.31 -0.21
C ARG A 481 -19.25 -24.11 1.30
N THR A 482 -19.73 -22.96 1.79
CA THR A 482 -19.88 -22.75 3.23
C THR A 482 -20.94 -23.70 3.81
N SER A 483 -20.76 -24.16 5.05
CA SER A 483 -21.56 -25.26 5.62
C SER A 483 -23.00 -24.89 5.95
N GLN A 484 -23.30 -23.61 6.11
CA GLN A 484 -24.62 -23.11 6.49
C GLN A 484 -25.12 -22.03 5.53
N SER A 485 -24.30 -21.01 5.22
CA SER A 485 -24.72 -19.90 4.35
C SER A 485 -24.78 -20.27 2.87
N ASP A 486 -24.32 -21.47 2.49
CA ASP A 486 -24.38 -22.03 1.15
C ASP A 486 -23.69 -21.22 0.04
N ILE A 487 -22.79 -20.31 0.45
CA ILE A 487 -21.96 -19.53 -0.44
C ILE A 487 -20.96 -20.46 -1.11
N ARG A 488 -21.01 -20.54 -2.44
CA ARG A 488 -20.01 -21.29 -3.21
C ARG A 488 -18.85 -20.37 -3.52
N ILE A 489 -17.64 -20.87 -3.33
CA ILE A 489 -16.39 -20.14 -3.50
C ILE A 489 -15.53 -20.96 -4.43
N ALA A 490 -15.27 -20.44 -5.61
CA ALA A 490 -14.47 -21.10 -6.62
C ALA A 490 -13.15 -20.35 -6.83
N MET A 491 -12.06 -21.10 -6.78
CA MET A 491 -10.72 -20.58 -6.96
C MET A 491 -10.01 -21.39 -8.04
N ALA A 492 -9.51 -20.70 -9.06
CA ALA A 492 -8.71 -21.28 -10.12
C ALA A 492 -7.29 -20.73 -10.04
N THR A 493 -6.29 -21.58 -10.23
CA THR A 493 -4.88 -21.13 -10.33
C THR A 493 -4.24 -21.69 -11.58
N ARG A 494 -3.43 -20.86 -12.25
CA ARG A 494 -2.65 -21.21 -13.44
C ARG A 494 -1.18 -21.06 -13.14
N THR A 495 -0.40 -22.13 -13.32
CA THR A 495 1.05 -22.15 -13.03
C THR A 495 1.85 -22.40 -14.29
N ARG A 496 2.70 -21.45 -14.68
CA ARG A 496 3.49 -21.48 -15.92
C ARG A 496 4.96 -21.24 -15.66
N GLN A 497 5.81 -21.95 -16.40
CA GLN A 497 7.21 -21.59 -16.55
C GLN A 497 7.33 -20.43 -17.54
N VAL A 498 7.97 -19.35 -17.11
CA VAL A 498 8.19 -18.13 -17.89
C VAL A 498 9.61 -18.05 -18.42
N ALA A 499 10.59 -18.58 -17.66
CA ALA A 499 11.99 -18.63 -18.06
C ALA A 499 12.69 -19.86 -17.44
N PRO A 500 13.75 -20.38 -18.08
CA PRO A 500 14.26 -20.00 -19.41
C PRO A 500 13.31 -20.43 -20.56
N VAL A 501 13.30 -19.67 -21.66
CA VAL A 501 12.41 -19.93 -22.82
C VAL A 501 13.00 -21.04 -23.69
N GLY A 502 12.19 -22.05 -24.06
CA GLY A 502 12.59 -23.09 -25.03
C GLY A 502 13.25 -24.35 -24.46
N HIS A 503 13.24 -24.54 -23.13
CA HIS A 503 13.67 -25.79 -22.48
C HIS A 503 12.59 -26.89 -22.57
N THR A 504 12.94 -28.11 -22.13
CA THR A 504 12.07 -29.29 -22.06
C THR A 504 10.74 -28.96 -21.38
N GLN A 505 9.64 -29.47 -21.94
CA GLN A 505 8.32 -29.24 -21.34
C GLN A 505 8.24 -29.83 -19.93
N PRO A 506 7.68 -29.10 -18.95
CA PRO A 506 7.51 -29.60 -17.59
C PRO A 506 6.67 -30.88 -17.58
N ILE A 507 7.07 -31.88 -16.80
CA ILE A 507 6.24 -33.06 -16.56
C ILE A 507 5.32 -32.74 -15.39
N ARG A 508 4.01 -32.84 -15.59
CA ARG A 508 3.00 -32.47 -14.60
C ARG A 508 2.21 -33.68 -14.14
N ARG A 509 2.02 -33.78 -12.83
CA ARG A 509 1.13 -34.74 -12.20
C ARG A 509 0.07 -34.00 -11.40
N ALA A 510 -1.20 -34.15 -11.78
CA ALA A 510 -2.31 -33.55 -11.08
C ALA A 510 -2.44 -34.08 -9.63
N LEU A 511 -2.86 -33.19 -8.75
CA LEU A 511 -3.23 -33.42 -7.35
C LEU A 511 -4.69 -32.93 -7.19
N ASP A 512 -5.68 -33.73 -7.59
CA ASP A 512 -7.08 -33.30 -7.69
C ASP A 512 -8.05 -34.14 -6.86
N ASP A 513 -7.66 -34.47 -5.63
CA ASP A 513 -8.54 -35.16 -4.69
C ASP A 513 -9.55 -34.20 -4.04
N CYS A 514 -10.78 -34.25 -4.55
CA CYS A 514 -11.91 -33.49 -4.03
C CYS A 514 -12.24 -33.82 -2.57
N SER A 515 -12.06 -35.09 -2.13
CA SER A 515 -12.35 -35.49 -0.75
C SER A 515 -11.39 -34.86 0.25
N ASP A 516 -10.17 -34.53 -0.19
CA ASP A 516 -9.15 -33.85 0.58
C ASP A 516 -9.20 -32.31 0.47
N MET A 517 -10.13 -31.73 -0.30
CA MET A 517 -10.23 -30.28 -0.56
C MET A 517 -8.93 -29.67 -1.10
N VAL A 518 -8.26 -30.35 -2.01
CA VAL A 518 -7.03 -29.86 -2.66
C VAL A 518 -7.15 -29.97 -4.17
N ALA A 519 -6.66 -28.95 -4.88
CA ALA A 519 -6.45 -28.99 -6.32
C ALA A 519 -5.05 -28.44 -6.64
N GLY A 520 -4.22 -29.17 -7.37
CA GLY A 520 -2.83 -28.78 -7.62
C GLY A 520 -2.13 -29.64 -8.65
N GLN A 521 -0.82 -29.40 -8.80
CA GLN A 521 0.08 -30.15 -9.66
C GLN A 521 1.46 -30.26 -9.00
N ASP A 522 2.08 -31.42 -9.10
CA ASP A 522 3.54 -31.60 -8.97
C ASP A 522 4.15 -31.40 -10.36
N ILE A 523 5.14 -30.50 -10.46
CA ILE A 523 5.75 -30.05 -11.72
C ILE A 523 7.25 -30.36 -11.66
N GLU A 524 7.70 -31.36 -12.41
CA GLU A 524 9.11 -31.72 -12.52
C GLU A 524 9.81 -30.81 -13.54
N LEU A 525 10.92 -30.20 -13.12
CA LEU A 525 11.68 -29.19 -13.86
C LEU A 525 13.19 -29.40 -13.66
N HIS A 526 13.97 -29.07 -14.69
CA HIS A 526 15.42 -29.03 -14.60
C HIS A 526 15.90 -27.61 -14.25
N VAL A 527 16.82 -27.49 -13.29
CA VAL A 527 17.53 -26.24 -12.98
C VAL A 527 18.99 -26.34 -13.40
N GLU A 528 19.49 -25.28 -14.03
CA GLU A 528 20.90 -25.13 -14.38
C GLU A 528 21.57 -24.13 -13.43
N GLN A 529 22.82 -24.41 -13.07
CA GLN A 529 23.61 -23.56 -12.19
C GLN A 529 23.63 -22.11 -12.68
N GLY A 530 23.23 -21.19 -11.81
CA GLY A 530 23.24 -19.74 -12.05
C GLY A 530 22.14 -19.25 -13.01
N VAL A 531 21.32 -20.13 -13.59
CA VAL A 531 20.22 -19.75 -14.49
C VAL A 531 18.91 -19.69 -13.70
N PRO A 532 18.25 -18.53 -13.60
CA PRO A 532 16.99 -18.42 -12.87
C PRO A 532 15.84 -19.16 -13.57
N LEU A 533 15.27 -20.16 -12.90
CA LEU A 533 14.00 -20.78 -13.26
C LEU A 533 12.87 -19.90 -12.71
N VAL A 534 12.05 -19.33 -13.59
CA VAL A 534 10.96 -18.43 -13.18
C VAL A 534 9.60 -19.04 -13.48
N LEU A 535 8.78 -19.18 -12.44
CA LEU A 535 7.38 -19.57 -12.53
C LEU A 535 6.47 -18.38 -12.20
N GLU A 536 5.35 -18.29 -12.90
CA GLU A 536 4.22 -17.45 -12.48
C GLU A 536 3.05 -18.33 -12.06
N LYS A 537 2.40 -17.94 -10.95
CA LYS A 537 1.14 -18.49 -10.49
C LYS A 537 0.12 -17.35 -10.42
N VAL A 538 -0.88 -17.39 -11.28
CA VAL A 538 -1.98 -16.43 -11.28
C VAL A 538 -3.22 -17.11 -10.73
N ALA A 539 -3.89 -16.48 -9.77
CA ALA A 539 -5.11 -16.96 -9.16
C ALA A 539 -6.30 -16.09 -9.57
N SER A 540 -7.44 -16.72 -9.80
CA SER A 540 -8.75 -16.07 -9.91
C SER A 540 -9.70 -16.64 -8.88
N VAL A 541 -10.47 -15.79 -8.21
CA VAL A 541 -11.51 -16.21 -7.25
C VAL A 541 -12.86 -15.56 -7.58
N ALA A 542 -13.94 -16.32 -7.43
CA ALA A 542 -15.31 -15.86 -7.56
C ALA A 542 -16.20 -16.56 -6.53
N ASN A 543 -17.31 -15.93 -6.15
CA ASN A 543 -18.29 -16.56 -5.28
C ASN A 543 -19.73 -16.26 -5.73
N THR A 544 -20.72 -16.88 -5.09
CA THR A 544 -22.14 -16.72 -5.44
C THR A 544 -22.72 -15.32 -5.26
N HIS A 545 -22.03 -14.38 -4.58
CA HIS A 545 -22.44 -12.98 -4.49
C HIS A 545 -22.06 -12.17 -5.74
N ASP A 546 -21.22 -12.69 -6.63
CA ASP A 546 -20.88 -11.99 -7.85
C ASP A 546 -22.03 -11.95 -8.86
N HIS A 547 -22.18 -10.81 -9.50
CA HIS A 547 -23.21 -10.57 -10.51
C HIS A 547 -22.83 -11.15 -11.88
N ALA A 548 -23.84 -11.39 -12.71
CA ALA A 548 -23.70 -11.76 -14.13
C ALA A 548 -22.80 -12.99 -14.39
N GLN A 549 -22.93 -14.03 -13.55
CA GLN A 549 -22.22 -15.30 -13.69
C GLN A 549 -23.19 -16.47 -13.93
N SER A 550 -22.71 -17.51 -14.64
CA SER A 550 -23.42 -18.80 -14.74
C SER A 550 -23.15 -19.70 -13.54
N SER A 551 -21.91 -19.70 -13.05
CA SER A 551 -21.47 -20.34 -11.82
C SER A 551 -20.16 -19.71 -11.36
N ALA A 552 -19.83 -19.82 -10.06
CA ALA A 552 -18.57 -19.34 -9.51
C ALA A 552 -17.36 -19.95 -10.23
N SER A 553 -17.40 -21.26 -10.47
CA SER A 553 -16.33 -22.00 -11.18
C SER A 553 -16.10 -21.55 -12.61
N GLU A 554 -17.16 -21.37 -13.40
CA GLU A 554 -17.03 -20.85 -14.76
C GLU A 554 -16.51 -19.41 -14.78
N SER A 555 -16.92 -18.59 -13.81
CA SER A 555 -16.45 -17.21 -13.66
C SER A 555 -14.95 -17.16 -13.34
N ALA A 556 -14.50 -17.94 -12.36
CA ALA A 556 -13.09 -18.02 -11.97
C ALA A 556 -12.20 -18.51 -13.13
N ILE A 557 -12.61 -19.60 -13.81
CA ILE A 557 -11.88 -20.14 -14.96
C ILE A 557 -11.80 -19.11 -16.10
N LYS A 558 -12.93 -18.55 -16.53
CA LYS A 558 -12.95 -17.60 -17.66
C LYS A 558 -12.16 -16.33 -17.37
N THR A 559 -12.22 -15.85 -16.13
CA THR A 559 -11.44 -14.68 -15.68
C THR A 559 -9.94 -14.98 -15.76
N LEU A 560 -9.52 -16.15 -15.31
CA LEU A 560 -8.13 -16.60 -15.38
C LEU A 560 -7.64 -16.81 -16.82
N GLN A 561 -8.44 -17.47 -17.67
CA GLN A 561 -8.13 -17.71 -19.09
C GLN A 561 -7.90 -16.40 -19.87
N ARG A 562 -8.65 -15.34 -19.53
CA ARG A 562 -8.51 -14.00 -20.13
C ARG A 562 -7.38 -13.18 -19.51
N SER A 563 -6.81 -13.63 -18.39
CA SER A 563 -5.80 -12.86 -17.67
C SER A 563 -4.41 -13.04 -18.30
N PRO A 564 -3.67 -11.94 -18.54
CA PRO A 564 -2.30 -12.01 -19.04
C PRO A 564 -1.35 -12.56 -17.96
N GLY A 565 -0.06 -12.68 -18.28
CA GLY A 565 0.97 -13.08 -17.33
C GLY A 565 1.27 -12.02 -16.26
N PHE A 566 2.06 -12.41 -15.25
CA PHE A 566 2.38 -11.67 -14.03
C PHE A 566 2.76 -10.21 -14.30
N ARG A 567 3.67 -9.96 -15.24
CA ARG A 567 4.18 -8.62 -15.55
C ARG A 567 3.12 -7.62 -15.98
N ASN A 568 2.21 -8.06 -16.85
CA ASN A 568 1.14 -7.21 -17.35
C ASN A 568 0.14 -6.90 -16.22
N LEU A 569 -0.15 -7.90 -15.39
CA LEU A 569 -0.99 -7.74 -14.19
C LEU A 569 -0.36 -6.77 -13.18
N LEU A 570 0.94 -6.91 -12.91
CA LEU A 570 1.70 -6.03 -12.01
C LEU A 570 1.68 -4.59 -12.50
N THR A 571 1.92 -4.37 -13.80
CA THR A 571 1.91 -3.03 -14.40
C THR A 571 0.59 -2.31 -14.17
N VAL A 572 -0.54 -2.97 -14.42
CA VAL A 572 -1.87 -2.34 -14.22
C VAL A 572 -2.22 -2.20 -12.74
N HIS A 573 -1.72 -3.09 -11.88
CA HIS A 573 -1.85 -2.98 -10.42
C HIS A 573 -1.11 -1.75 -9.88
N GLU A 574 0.17 -1.59 -10.21
CA GLU A 574 0.99 -0.44 -9.79
C GLU A 574 0.42 0.89 -10.31
N GLN A 575 -0.12 0.92 -11.53
CA GLN A 575 -0.83 2.11 -12.04
C GLN A 575 -2.03 2.51 -11.17
N ARG A 576 -2.77 1.54 -10.63
CA ARG A 576 -3.90 1.82 -9.72
C ARG A 576 -3.41 2.32 -8.37
N TRP A 577 -2.31 1.76 -7.85
CA TRP A 577 -1.69 2.30 -6.64
C TRP A 577 -1.19 3.73 -6.84
N GLY A 578 -0.48 4.03 -7.93
CA GLY A 578 -0.05 5.39 -8.24
C GLY A 578 -1.21 6.39 -8.25
N GLN A 579 -2.33 6.05 -8.91
CA GLN A 579 -3.55 6.87 -8.92
C GLN A 579 -4.18 7.07 -7.54
N ASN A 580 -4.05 6.10 -6.64
CA ASN A 580 -4.55 6.20 -5.28
C ASN A 580 -3.60 7.03 -4.42
N TRP A 581 -2.28 6.81 -4.52
CA TRP A 581 -1.28 7.60 -3.80
C TRP A 581 -1.29 9.07 -4.19
N ASP A 582 -1.53 9.40 -5.45
CA ASP A 582 -1.71 10.79 -5.88
C ASP A 582 -2.87 11.51 -5.16
N ARG A 583 -3.86 10.76 -4.64
CA ARG A 583 -5.04 11.30 -3.96
C ARG A 583 -4.98 11.19 -2.44
N PHE A 584 -4.40 10.11 -1.93
CA PHE A 584 -4.44 9.78 -0.50
C PHE A 584 -3.13 10.01 0.23
N ALA A 585 -2.03 10.30 -0.47
CA ALA A 585 -0.77 10.56 0.20
C ALA A 585 -0.89 11.77 1.14
N VAL A 586 -0.63 11.52 2.41
CA VAL A 586 -0.40 12.55 3.42
C VAL A 586 1.11 12.60 3.64
N ARG A 587 1.69 13.76 3.37
CA ARG A 587 3.13 14.00 3.58
C ARG A 587 3.30 14.92 4.77
N ILE A 588 4.13 14.51 5.72
CA ILE A 588 4.59 15.37 6.81
C ILE A 588 6.00 15.87 6.50
N ASP A 589 6.27 17.13 6.81
CA ASP A 589 7.59 17.72 6.65
C ASP A 589 8.50 17.24 7.79
N LEU A 590 9.69 16.72 7.48
CA LEU A 590 10.58 16.13 8.47
C LEU A 590 11.35 17.21 9.25
N ALA A 591 11.49 17.02 10.57
CA ALA A 591 12.20 17.96 11.44
C ALA A 591 13.67 18.18 11.03
N GLU A 592 14.37 17.12 10.63
CA GLU A 592 15.76 17.17 10.18
C GLU A 592 15.93 18.06 8.92
N GLN A 593 15.03 17.94 7.93
CA GLN A 593 15.06 18.71 6.69
C GLN A 593 14.80 20.20 6.94
N TYR A 594 13.93 20.52 7.91
CA TYR A 594 13.59 21.89 8.28
C TYR A 594 14.73 22.61 9.03
N SER A 595 15.51 21.86 9.83
CA SER A 595 16.69 22.39 10.54
C SER A 595 17.80 22.84 9.58
N HIS A 596 17.96 22.15 8.44
CA HIS A 596 18.92 22.52 7.39
C HIS A 596 18.50 23.76 6.60
N GLN A 597 17.19 23.97 6.35
CA GLN A 597 16.69 25.22 5.73
C GLN A 597 16.87 26.45 6.64
N ARG A 598 16.75 26.30 7.96
CA ARG A 598 17.08 27.38 8.91
C ARG A 598 18.59 27.68 8.97
N ARG A 599 19.45 26.69 8.76
CA ARG A 599 20.91 26.89 8.72
C ARG A 599 21.39 27.50 7.40
N SER A 600 20.77 27.20 6.26
CA SER A 600 21.18 27.78 4.97
C SER A 600 20.82 29.27 4.81
N THR A 601 19.94 29.80 5.66
CA THR A 601 19.60 31.22 5.76
C THR A 601 20.41 31.98 6.82
N ALA A 602 21.22 31.27 7.63
CA ALA A 602 22.22 31.88 8.51
C ALA A 602 23.57 31.91 7.78
N GLN A 603 24.17 33.09 7.66
CA GLN A 603 25.53 33.25 7.13
C GLN A 603 26.49 32.34 7.90
N LEU A 604 27.03 31.31 7.25
CA LEU A 604 28.11 30.49 7.78
C LEU A 604 29.31 31.39 8.09
N ALA A 605 29.81 31.32 9.33
CA ALA A 605 31.07 31.94 9.69
C ALA A 605 32.22 31.25 8.94
N PRO A 606 33.30 31.98 8.57
CA PRO A 606 34.39 31.39 7.81
C PRO A 606 35.17 30.39 8.67
N GLY A 607 35.12 29.10 8.35
CA GLY A 607 36.03 28.09 8.93
C GLY A 607 35.44 26.74 9.34
N GLU A 608 34.13 26.48 9.17
CA GLU A 608 33.57 25.15 9.46
C GLU A 608 33.51 24.27 8.19
N GLU A 609 34.25 23.16 8.20
CA GLU A 609 34.17 22.13 7.16
C GLU A 609 32.85 21.34 7.27
N PHE A 610 32.17 21.19 6.14
CA PHE A 610 30.96 20.41 5.99
C PHE A 610 31.30 18.92 5.96
N VAL A 611 31.00 18.19 7.04
CA VAL A 611 31.05 16.72 7.05
C VAL A 611 29.72 16.18 6.53
N ASN A 612 29.75 15.57 5.35
CA ASN A 612 28.62 14.90 4.71
C ASN A 612 28.29 13.58 5.47
N PRO A 613 27.10 13.40 6.07
CA PRO A 613 26.71 12.14 6.69
C PRO A 613 26.08 11.22 5.63
N GLU A 614 26.89 10.70 4.71
CA GLU A 614 26.48 9.66 3.77
C GLU A 614 27.08 8.30 4.12
N PHE A 615 26.19 7.29 4.10
CA PHE A 615 26.51 5.88 3.89
C PHE A 615 27.58 5.24 4.78
N SER A 616 27.26 5.04 6.07
CA SER A 616 27.76 3.86 6.77
C SER A 616 26.86 2.67 6.47
N ALA A 617 27.25 1.88 5.46
CA ALA A 617 26.74 0.53 5.27
C ALA A 617 26.99 -0.30 6.55
N GLY A 618 25.97 -1.05 6.98
CA GLY A 618 26.15 -2.18 7.90
C GLY A 618 26.12 -1.86 9.38
N VAL A 619 24.96 -1.46 9.91
CA VAL A 619 24.43 -1.99 11.18
C VAL A 619 22.91 -2.02 11.06
N SER A 620 22.33 -3.22 11.04
CA SER A 620 20.90 -3.46 11.19
C SER A 620 20.43 -2.84 12.50
N ARG A 621 19.70 -1.72 12.42
CA ARG A 621 18.82 -1.31 13.52
C ARG A 621 17.52 -2.02 13.28
N SER A 622 17.34 -3.13 13.98
CA SER A 622 16.04 -3.73 14.21
C SER A 622 15.03 -2.63 14.56
N VAL A 623 13.77 -2.84 14.17
CA VAL A 623 12.63 -2.06 14.59
C VAL A 623 12.61 -2.04 16.13
N GLY A 624 13.23 -1.03 16.74
CA GLY A 624 13.66 -1.03 18.13
C GLY A 624 13.17 0.19 18.90
N SER A 625 12.40 -0.10 19.95
CA SER A 625 11.90 0.74 21.06
C SER A 625 11.21 2.08 20.75
N ALA A 626 9.90 2.13 21.02
CA ALA A 626 9.01 3.30 20.97
C ALA A 626 9.39 4.47 21.90
N ALA A 627 10.34 4.29 22.84
CA ALA A 627 10.50 5.20 23.98
C ALA A 627 11.27 6.51 23.72
N GLN A 628 11.79 6.76 22.51
CA GLN A 628 12.61 7.95 22.21
C GLN A 628 12.01 8.91 21.16
N MET A 629 10.87 8.61 20.54
CA MET A 629 10.44 9.30 19.30
C MET A 629 9.48 10.49 19.48
N GLY A 630 8.91 10.71 20.67
CA GLY A 630 7.94 11.80 20.89
C GLY A 630 8.56 13.21 20.87
N LYS A 631 9.83 13.36 21.25
CA LYS A 631 10.44 14.67 21.54
C LYS A 631 11.27 15.30 20.40
N ASP A 632 11.68 14.50 19.42
CA ASP A 632 12.65 14.94 18.39
C ASP A 632 11.99 15.52 17.10
N GLY A 633 10.66 15.56 17.05
CA GLY A 633 9.89 16.06 15.91
C GLY A 633 9.51 14.99 14.87
N ALA A 634 8.81 15.40 13.81
CA ALA A 634 8.36 14.54 12.71
C ALA A 634 9.53 13.80 12.02
N SER A 635 9.40 12.47 11.89
CA SER A 635 10.43 11.53 11.45
C SER A 635 9.97 10.67 10.26
N LEU A 636 10.95 10.03 9.58
CA LEU A 636 10.68 9.06 8.52
C LEU A 636 9.82 7.89 8.99
N ARG A 637 9.90 7.50 10.27
CA ARG A 637 9.11 6.40 10.82
C ARG A 637 7.64 6.77 11.00
N GLN A 638 7.33 7.98 11.46
CA GLN A 638 5.95 8.48 11.49
C GLN A 638 5.39 8.61 10.06
N GLN A 639 6.20 9.03 9.09
CA GLN A 639 5.80 9.02 7.68
C GLN A 639 5.55 7.59 7.15
N LEU A 640 6.35 6.60 7.55
CA LEU A 640 6.13 5.18 7.24
C LEU A 640 4.80 4.69 7.81
N ALA A 641 4.53 4.99 9.09
CA ALA A 641 3.29 4.61 9.76
C ALA A 641 2.06 5.20 9.05
N LEU A 642 2.08 6.50 8.71
CA LEU A 642 1.01 7.14 7.94
C LEU A 642 0.80 6.49 6.57
N ASN A 643 1.88 6.15 5.86
CA ASN A 643 1.79 5.44 4.59
C ASN A 643 1.24 4.02 4.79
N LEU A 644 1.65 3.30 5.83
CA LEU A 644 1.14 1.96 6.13
C LEU A 644 -0.36 1.99 6.44
N HIS A 645 -0.79 2.93 7.29
CA HIS A 645 -2.18 3.10 7.68
C HIS A 645 -3.05 3.44 6.46
N THR A 646 -2.60 4.38 5.63
CA THR A 646 -3.27 4.73 4.37
C THR A 646 -3.35 3.53 3.43
N PHE A 647 -2.26 2.79 3.28
CA PHE A 647 -2.17 1.59 2.44
C PHE A 647 -3.22 0.54 2.85
N HIS A 648 -3.26 0.20 4.15
CA HIS A 648 -4.16 -0.82 4.67
C HIS A 648 -5.64 -0.43 4.59
N VAL A 649 -5.97 0.83 4.89
CA VAL A 649 -7.34 1.36 4.70
C VAL A 649 -7.78 1.24 3.25
N LEU A 650 -6.94 1.67 2.31
CA LEU A 650 -7.26 1.62 0.89
C LEU A 650 -7.44 0.19 0.37
N GLN A 651 -6.55 -0.73 0.70
CA GLN A 651 -6.68 -2.11 0.22
C GLN A 651 -7.86 -2.85 0.86
N CYS A 652 -8.37 -2.41 2.02
CA CYS A 652 -9.59 -2.95 2.62
C CYS A 652 -10.88 -2.41 1.97
N ALA A 653 -10.86 -1.18 1.44
CA ALA A 653 -12.05 -0.47 1.00
C ALA A 653 -12.21 -0.38 -0.53
N TYR A 654 -11.11 -0.31 -1.29
CA TYR A 654 -11.15 0.11 -2.70
C TYR A 654 -12.03 -0.76 -3.62
N GLY A 655 -12.07 -2.08 -3.41
CA GLY A 655 -12.91 -3.01 -4.17
C GLY A 655 -14.42 -2.82 -3.98
N LYS A 656 -14.82 -2.12 -2.91
CA LYS A 656 -16.20 -1.89 -2.46
C LYS A 656 -16.85 -0.66 -3.09
N ARG A 657 -16.12 0.10 -3.92
CA ARG A 657 -16.68 1.21 -4.74
C ARG A 657 -17.72 0.77 -5.78
N ARG A 658 -17.85 -0.53 -6.00
CA ARG A 658 -18.81 -1.15 -6.93
C ARG A 658 -19.95 -1.72 -6.10
N ASP A 659 -20.97 -2.23 -6.77
CA ASP A 659 -22.05 -2.99 -6.13
C ASP A 659 -21.52 -4.33 -5.56
N LEU A 660 -20.80 -4.26 -4.43
CA LEU A 660 -20.39 -5.37 -3.60
C LEU A 660 -21.17 -5.28 -2.31
N ASP A 661 -21.75 -6.39 -1.89
CA ASP A 661 -22.56 -6.43 -0.68
C ASP A 661 -21.71 -6.66 0.58
N ALA A 662 -20.87 -5.69 0.92
CA ALA A 662 -19.99 -5.75 2.08
C ALA A 662 -19.50 -4.34 2.49
N THR A 663 -19.23 -4.16 3.79
CA THR A 663 -18.46 -3.02 4.30
C THR A 663 -17.12 -3.49 4.91
N VAL A 664 -16.49 -2.68 5.76
CA VAL A 664 -15.20 -2.96 6.43
C VAL A 664 -15.43 -3.38 7.88
N GLY A 665 -14.88 -4.53 8.28
CA GLY A 665 -14.83 -4.93 9.68
C GLY A 665 -13.67 -4.26 10.42
N ALA A 666 -13.70 -4.28 11.76
CA ALA A 666 -12.71 -3.62 12.63
C ALA A 666 -11.25 -4.06 12.35
N ARG A 667 -11.07 -5.30 11.84
CA ARG A 667 -9.77 -5.90 11.48
C ARG A 667 -9.48 -5.96 9.97
N GLY A 668 -10.32 -5.34 9.15
CA GLY A 668 -10.22 -5.41 7.69
C GLY A 668 -10.29 -6.85 7.16
N LEU A 669 -9.45 -7.18 6.17
CA LEU A 669 -9.28 -8.54 5.62
C LEU A 669 -7.96 -9.19 6.08
N HIS A 670 -7.52 -8.92 7.32
CA HIS A 670 -6.17 -9.25 7.81
C HIS A 670 -6.14 -10.41 8.81
N GLY A 671 -7.30 -10.83 9.31
CA GLY A 671 -7.40 -11.89 10.31
C GLY A 671 -8.82 -12.03 10.84
N GLU A 672 -8.96 -12.81 11.91
CA GLU A 672 -10.26 -13.21 12.47
C GLU A 672 -10.62 -12.48 13.76
N GLY A 673 -9.80 -11.52 14.21
CA GLY A 673 -10.14 -10.68 15.36
C GLY A 673 -11.53 -10.04 15.17
N TYR A 674 -12.33 -10.04 16.24
CA TYR A 674 -13.75 -9.66 16.19
C TYR A 674 -14.59 -10.43 15.15
N ARG A 675 -14.15 -11.62 14.73
CA ARG A 675 -14.84 -12.51 13.78
C ARG A 675 -15.10 -11.89 12.41
N GLY A 676 -14.44 -10.77 12.10
CA GLY A 676 -14.71 -9.97 10.90
C GLY A 676 -15.99 -9.15 10.95
N HIS A 677 -16.65 -9.05 12.11
CA HIS A 677 -17.87 -8.27 12.30
C HIS A 677 -17.67 -6.78 12.07
N ILE A 678 -18.77 -6.12 11.79
CA ILE A 678 -18.87 -4.70 11.45
C ILE A 678 -19.42 -3.93 12.64
N PHE A 679 -18.68 -2.91 13.06
CA PHE A 679 -18.96 -2.07 14.23
C PHE A 679 -19.17 -0.62 13.78
N TRP A 680 -19.26 0.29 14.76
CA TRP A 680 -19.26 1.74 14.55
C TRP A 680 -17.94 2.33 14.01
N ASP A 681 -16.85 1.55 13.94
CA ASP A 681 -15.52 1.96 13.44
C ASP A 681 -15.55 2.71 12.09
N GLU A 682 -16.60 2.51 11.30
CA GLU A 682 -16.91 3.27 10.08
C GLU A 682 -16.83 4.79 10.30
N ILE A 683 -17.17 5.29 11.49
CA ILE A 683 -17.10 6.73 11.84
C ILE A 683 -15.67 7.29 11.81
N TYR A 684 -14.65 6.45 12.02
CA TYR A 684 -13.24 6.82 11.89
C TYR A 684 -12.73 6.64 10.45
N ILE A 685 -13.31 5.69 9.71
CA ILE A 685 -12.84 5.30 8.37
C ILE A 685 -13.42 6.20 7.29
N PHE A 686 -14.71 6.51 7.35
CA PHE A 686 -15.40 7.23 6.29
C PHE A 686 -14.95 8.67 6.12
N PRO A 687 -14.61 9.46 7.15
CA PRO A 687 -14.06 10.80 6.93
C PRO A 687 -12.88 10.76 5.97
N MET A 688 -11.94 9.82 6.18
CA MET A 688 -10.78 9.61 5.33
C MET A 688 -11.15 9.28 3.87
N LEU A 689 -12.18 8.46 3.65
CA LEU A 689 -12.58 8.05 2.31
C LEU A 689 -13.42 9.12 1.61
N THR A 690 -14.36 9.73 2.32
CA THR A 690 -15.34 10.69 1.80
C THR A 690 -14.67 11.92 1.20
N LEU A 691 -13.70 12.55 1.89
CA LEU A 691 -13.05 13.74 1.31
C LEU A 691 -12.01 13.40 0.22
N ARG A 692 -11.93 12.18 -0.33
CA ARG A 692 -10.92 11.80 -1.34
C ARG A 692 -11.49 10.95 -2.48
N ARG A 693 -12.29 9.95 -2.12
CA ARG A 693 -13.02 9.01 -2.99
C ARG A 693 -14.40 8.72 -2.41
N PRO A 694 -15.34 9.68 -2.45
CA PRO A 694 -16.67 9.48 -1.89
C PRO A 694 -17.40 8.27 -2.48
N GLU A 695 -17.10 7.88 -3.72
CA GLU A 695 -17.66 6.68 -4.34
C GLU A 695 -17.36 5.37 -3.57
N ILE A 696 -16.28 5.34 -2.75
CA ILE A 696 -15.99 4.21 -1.87
C ILE A 696 -16.94 4.23 -0.68
N THR A 697 -17.06 5.37 0.03
CA THR A 697 -17.97 5.53 1.16
C THR A 697 -19.40 5.19 0.78
N ARG A 698 -19.88 5.67 -0.38
CA ARG A 698 -21.21 5.34 -0.91
C ARG A 698 -21.41 3.83 -1.02
N GLY A 699 -20.44 3.11 -1.59
CA GLY A 699 -20.50 1.65 -1.72
C GLY A 699 -20.52 0.92 -0.38
N LEU A 700 -19.79 1.44 0.62
CA LEU A 700 -19.78 0.91 1.99
C LEU A 700 -21.12 1.16 2.70
N LEU A 701 -21.70 2.36 2.57
CA LEU A 701 -23.01 2.70 3.15
C LEU A 701 -24.15 1.83 2.59
N MET A 702 -24.04 1.35 1.35
CA MET A 702 -25.03 0.42 0.79
C MET A 702 -25.13 -0.89 1.58
N TYR A 703 -24.09 -1.31 2.30
CA TYR A 703 -24.20 -2.42 3.24
C TYR A 703 -25.27 -2.13 4.30
N ARG A 704 -25.23 -0.95 4.93
CA ARG A 704 -26.21 -0.53 5.95
C ARG A 704 -27.60 -0.40 5.34
N TYR A 705 -27.74 0.22 4.18
CA TYR A 705 -29.03 0.36 3.50
C TYR A 705 -29.69 -1.00 3.22
N ARG A 706 -28.93 -1.97 2.69
CA ARG A 706 -29.47 -3.32 2.39
C ARG A 706 -29.88 -4.11 3.63
N ARG A 707 -29.43 -3.71 4.83
CA ARG A 707 -29.86 -4.27 6.13
C ARG A 707 -30.90 -3.40 6.85
N LEU A 708 -31.41 -2.34 6.24
CA LEU A 708 -32.37 -1.43 6.88
C LEU A 708 -33.63 -2.15 7.38
N ASN A 709 -34.14 -3.11 6.61
CA ASN A 709 -35.31 -3.90 7.03
C ASN A 709 -35.03 -4.81 8.23
N GLU A 710 -33.81 -5.34 8.34
CA GLU A 710 -33.39 -6.12 9.50
C GLU A 710 -33.19 -5.21 10.72
N ALA A 711 -32.61 -4.02 10.54
CA ALA A 711 -32.53 -3.00 11.59
C ALA A 711 -33.93 -2.59 12.10
N ARG A 712 -34.92 -2.49 11.21
CA ARG A 712 -36.33 -2.29 11.59
C ARG A 712 -36.91 -3.48 12.36
N ALA A 713 -36.53 -4.70 12.00
CA ALA A 713 -36.95 -5.91 12.71
C ALA A 713 -36.33 -5.98 14.11
N ASN A 714 -35.04 -5.66 14.24
CA ASN A 714 -34.33 -5.55 15.51
C ASN A 714 -35.02 -4.54 16.45
N ALA A 715 -35.34 -3.34 15.96
CA ALA A 715 -36.04 -2.33 16.75
C ALA A 715 -37.38 -2.84 17.29
N ARG A 716 -38.20 -3.45 16.41
CA ARG A 716 -39.50 -4.03 16.79
C ARG A 716 -39.36 -5.17 17.80
N ALA A 717 -38.32 -5.99 17.69
CA ALA A 717 -38.07 -7.09 18.62
C ALA A 717 -37.81 -6.59 20.06
N GLU A 718 -37.22 -5.39 20.18
CA GLU A 718 -36.99 -4.70 21.46
C GLU A 718 -38.16 -3.79 21.88
N GLY A 719 -39.25 -3.74 21.11
CA GLY A 719 -40.42 -2.92 21.40
C GLY A 719 -40.35 -1.47 20.92
N TRP A 720 -39.38 -1.13 20.06
CA TRP A 720 -39.16 0.22 19.51
C TRP A 720 -39.63 0.34 18.05
N ALA A 721 -39.81 1.58 17.59
CA ALA A 721 -40.05 1.88 16.17
C ALA A 721 -38.72 2.15 15.43
N GLY A 722 -38.77 2.45 14.14
CA GLY A 722 -37.60 2.88 13.39
C GLY A 722 -36.59 1.78 13.08
N ALA A 723 -35.33 2.16 12.87
CA ALA A 723 -34.22 1.26 12.57
C ALA A 723 -33.15 1.24 13.67
N MET A 724 -32.95 0.06 14.26
CA MET A 724 -31.90 -0.24 15.24
C MET A 724 -30.87 -1.15 14.60
N TYR A 725 -29.77 -0.57 14.11
CA TYR A 725 -28.64 -1.35 13.61
C TYR A 725 -27.97 -2.15 14.76
N PRO A 726 -27.47 -3.36 14.48
CA PRO A 726 -26.81 -4.17 15.49
C PRO A 726 -25.46 -3.56 15.91
N TRP A 727 -25.05 -3.82 17.15
CA TRP A 727 -23.71 -3.46 17.63
C TRP A 727 -22.64 -4.23 16.87
N GLN A 728 -22.81 -5.55 16.75
CA GLN A 728 -22.00 -6.40 15.87
C GLN A 728 -22.82 -6.82 14.66
N GLY A 729 -22.50 -6.23 13.52
CA GLY A 729 -23.09 -6.60 12.23
C GLY A 729 -22.31 -7.72 11.53
N GLY A 730 -23.03 -8.58 10.83
CA GLY A 730 -22.49 -9.67 10.03
C GLY A 730 -23.08 -9.70 8.63
N SER A 731 -23.54 -10.87 8.19
CA SER A 731 -24.07 -11.09 6.84
C SER A 731 -25.44 -10.45 6.59
N ASP A 732 -26.42 -10.67 7.46
CA ASP A 732 -27.84 -10.35 7.22
C ASP A 732 -28.34 -9.11 8.00
N GLY A 733 -27.59 -8.64 9.00
CA GLY A 733 -27.94 -7.46 9.79
C GLY A 733 -28.59 -7.75 11.14
N ARG A 734 -28.71 -9.02 11.51
CA ARG A 734 -29.11 -9.37 12.88
C ARG A 734 -28.00 -9.02 13.87
N GLU A 735 -28.35 -8.99 15.15
CA GLU A 735 -27.37 -8.80 16.23
C GLU A 735 -26.47 -10.05 16.39
N GLU A 736 -25.15 -9.86 16.21
CA GLU A 736 -24.14 -10.92 16.42
C GLU A 736 -23.38 -10.77 17.74
N THR A 737 -23.72 -9.77 18.55
CA THR A 737 -23.12 -9.57 19.87
C THR A 737 -23.40 -10.79 20.76
N PRO A 738 -22.37 -11.45 21.33
CA PRO A 738 -22.58 -12.53 22.29
C PRO A 738 -23.38 -12.05 23.50
N THR A 739 -24.16 -12.94 24.11
CA THR A 739 -24.87 -12.63 25.37
C THR A 739 -23.98 -12.80 26.61
N GLU A 740 -22.87 -13.51 26.47
CA GLU A 740 -21.89 -13.77 27.53
C GLU A 740 -20.48 -13.72 26.93
N LEU A 741 -19.52 -13.24 27.71
CA LEU A 741 -18.10 -13.26 27.39
C LEU A 741 -17.35 -14.15 28.39
N TRP A 742 -16.30 -14.82 27.92
CA TRP A 742 -15.44 -15.65 28.76
C TRP A 742 -14.32 -14.80 29.38
N ASN A 743 -14.22 -14.78 30.71
CA ASN A 743 -13.09 -14.15 31.39
C ASN A 743 -11.97 -15.17 31.62
N PRO A 744 -10.83 -15.09 30.91
CA PRO A 744 -9.73 -16.04 31.08
C PRO A 744 -9.02 -15.93 32.44
N ARG A 745 -9.19 -14.83 33.19
CA ARG A 745 -8.55 -14.66 34.51
C ARG A 745 -9.29 -15.43 35.60
N SER A 746 -10.62 -15.31 35.62
CA SER A 746 -11.48 -15.99 36.59
C SER A 746 -11.96 -17.36 36.11
N GLN A 747 -11.81 -17.67 34.81
CA GLN A 747 -12.35 -18.86 34.17
C GLN A 747 -13.88 -18.97 34.36
N MET A 748 -14.57 -17.84 34.21
CA MET A 748 -16.03 -17.76 34.33
C MET A 748 -16.65 -17.01 33.15
N TRP A 749 -17.87 -17.41 32.78
CA TRP A 749 -18.72 -16.61 31.91
C TRP A 749 -19.29 -15.42 32.68
N MET A 750 -19.26 -14.25 32.06
CA MET A 750 -19.93 -13.06 32.56
C MET A 750 -20.88 -12.51 31.48
N PRO A 751 -21.98 -11.84 31.86
CA PRO A 751 -22.88 -11.21 30.90
C PRO A 751 -22.14 -10.26 29.96
N ASP A 752 -22.52 -10.25 28.69
CA ASP A 752 -22.10 -9.25 27.71
C ASP A 752 -23.32 -8.41 27.31
N ASN A 753 -23.35 -7.18 27.81
CA ASN A 753 -24.44 -6.24 27.59
C ASN A 753 -24.14 -5.26 26.46
N SER A 754 -23.13 -5.54 25.62
CA SER A 754 -22.65 -4.60 24.60
C SER A 754 -23.69 -4.28 23.52
N HIS A 755 -24.72 -5.12 23.36
CA HIS A 755 -25.87 -4.85 22.49
C HIS A 755 -26.65 -3.58 22.87
N ASN A 756 -26.47 -3.07 24.09
CA ASN A 756 -27.04 -1.79 24.54
C ASN A 756 -26.32 -0.56 23.96
N GLN A 757 -25.22 -0.72 23.20
CA GLN A 757 -24.60 0.36 22.42
C GLN A 757 -25.45 0.72 21.21
N ARG A 758 -26.64 1.27 21.47
CA ARG A 758 -27.61 1.68 20.45
C ARG A 758 -27.09 2.86 19.60
N HIS A 759 -26.05 3.55 20.07
CA HIS A 759 -25.42 4.66 19.36
C HIS A 759 -24.85 4.28 17.99
N VAL A 760 -24.60 2.99 17.70
CA VAL A 760 -24.22 2.52 16.36
C VAL A 760 -25.18 3.03 15.27
N SER A 761 -26.48 3.17 15.58
CA SER A 761 -27.45 3.74 14.64
C SER A 761 -27.23 5.24 14.43
N LEU A 762 -26.86 5.99 15.47
CA LEU A 762 -26.47 7.41 15.36
C LEU A 762 -25.17 7.57 14.56
N ASP A 763 -24.22 6.65 14.71
CA ASP A 763 -22.94 6.69 14.01
C ASP A 763 -23.10 6.45 12.49
N VAL A 764 -24.03 5.56 12.13
CA VAL A 764 -24.48 5.38 10.74
C VAL A 764 -25.11 6.66 10.21
N ALA A 765 -26.00 7.29 10.97
CA ALA A 765 -26.64 8.54 10.56
C ALA A 765 -25.63 9.69 10.41
N TYR A 766 -24.67 9.80 11.33
CA TYR A 766 -23.57 10.77 11.27
C TYR A 766 -22.75 10.59 9.99
N SER A 767 -22.37 9.34 9.71
CA SER A 767 -21.64 8.96 8.51
C SER A 767 -22.37 9.33 7.22
N VAL A 768 -23.69 9.10 7.18
CA VAL A 768 -24.55 9.47 6.05
C VAL A 768 -24.60 10.99 5.88
N LEU A 769 -24.86 11.75 6.94
CA LEU A 769 -24.95 13.21 6.89
C LEU A 769 -23.63 13.86 6.48
N ARG A 770 -22.48 13.38 7.01
CA ARG A 770 -21.17 13.87 6.57
C ARG A 770 -20.86 13.51 5.11
N TYR A 771 -21.34 12.37 4.61
CA TYR A 771 -21.25 12.07 3.18
C TYR A 771 -22.06 13.06 2.34
N ILE A 772 -23.28 13.39 2.76
CA ILE A 772 -24.15 14.38 2.10
C ILE A 772 -23.47 15.74 2.06
N GLU A 773 -22.97 16.22 3.20
CA GLU A 773 -22.31 17.53 3.35
C GLU A 773 -21.16 17.73 2.37
N VAL A 774 -20.32 16.71 2.18
CA VAL A 774 -19.13 16.78 1.32
C VAL A 774 -19.45 16.63 -0.17
N THR A 775 -20.49 15.85 -0.50
CA THR A 775 -20.71 15.38 -1.88
C THR A 775 -21.91 16.01 -2.57
N GLN A 776 -22.98 16.32 -1.82
CA GLN A 776 -24.30 16.65 -2.36
C GLN A 776 -24.79 15.63 -3.41
N ASP A 777 -24.48 14.33 -3.24
CA ASP A 777 -24.93 13.26 -4.14
C ASP A 777 -26.45 13.08 -4.07
N GLN A 778 -27.17 13.83 -4.91
CA GLN A 778 -28.63 13.87 -4.97
C GLN A 778 -29.26 12.48 -5.11
N SER A 779 -28.68 11.63 -5.96
CA SER A 779 -29.18 10.27 -6.17
C SER A 779 -29.11 9.43 -4.90
N PHE A 780 -28.01 9.53 -4.16
CA PHE A 780 -27.87 8.82 -2.90
C PHE A 780 -28.81 9.38 -1.82
N ILE A 781 -29.00 10.70 -1.80
CA ILE A 781 -29.87 11.35 -0.83
C ILE A 781 -31.31 10.88 -0.98
N GLN A 782 -31.86 10.98 -2.20
CA GLN A 782 -33.25 10.66 -2.52
C GLN A 782 -33.54 9.16 -2.42
N ASP A 783 -32.66 8.32 -2.97
CA ASP A 783 -32.96 6.89 -3.12
C ASP A 783 -32.67 6.08 -1.85
N TYR A 784 -31.78 6.56 -0.96
CA TYR A 784 -31.25 5.74 0.15
C TYR A 784 -31.10 6.49 1.46
N ALA A 785 -30.40 7.62 1.45
CA ALA A 785 -29.93 8.27 2.68
C ALA A 785 -31.10 8.78 3.54
N ALA A 786 -32.07 9.43 2.91
CA ALA A 786 -33.18 10.04 3.64
C ALA A 786 -34.05 8.98 4.33
N GLU A 787 -34.28 7.83 3.69
CA GLU A 787 -34.98 6.69 4.29
C GLU A 787 -34.25 6.19 5.55
N MET A 788 -32.93 6.02 5.47
CA MET A 788 -32.12 5.61 6.63
C MET A 788 -32.22 6.62 7.78
N LEU A 789 -32.07 7.91 7.48
CA LEU A 789 -32.06 8.97 8.49
C LEU A 789 -33.42 9.09 9.21
N VAL A 790 -34.53 9.04 8.46
CA VAL A 790 -35.88 9.06 9.03
C VAL A 790 -36.11 7.86 9.94
N GLU A 791 -35.71 6.66 9.52
CA GLU A 791 -35.92 5.46 10.35
C GLU A 791 -35.05 5.45 11.61
N ILE A 792 -33.83 5.95 11.55
CA ILE A 792 -32.99 6.10 12.75
C ILE A 792 -33.58 7.18 13.68
N SER A 793 -34.09 8.29 13.13
CA SER A 793 -34.81 9.32 13.90
C SER A 793 -36.05 8.75 14.60
N ARG A 794 -36.84 7.92 13.91
CA ARG A 794 -38.00 7.22 14.49
C ARG A 794 -37.60 6.29 15.63
N PHE A 795 -36.47 5.60 15.50
CA PHE A 795 -35.96 4.71 16.56
C PHE A 795 -35.66 5.47 17.84
N PHE A 796 -34.79 6.48 17.77
CA PHE A 796 -34.45 7.25 18.97
C PHE A 796 -35.62 8.04 19.53
N THR A 797 -36.49 8.59 18.68
CA THR A 797 -37.73 9.24 19.14
C THR A 797 -38.61 8.28 19.94
N SER A 798 -38.77 7.03 19.46
CA SER A 798 -39.58 6.02 20.15
C SER A 798 -39.00 5.57 21.50
N MET A 799 -37.69 5.74 21.72
CA MET A 799 -37.03 5.46 23.00
C MET A 799 -37.15 6.60 24.01
N THR A 800 -37.61 7.78 23.60
CA THR A 800 -37.64 8.94 24.50
C THR A 800 -38.78 8.85 25.52
N LEU A 801 -38.47 9.26 26.75
CA LEU A 801 -39.43 9.39 27.84
C LEU A 801 -39.53 10.85 28.25
N LYS A 802 -40.74 11.40 28.29
CA LYS A 802 -40.95 12.77 28.76
C LYS A 802 -40.96 12.80 30.29
N ASN A 803 -40.09 13.61 30.87
CA ASN A 803 -40.10 13.93 32.29
C ASN A 803 -41.07 15.10 32.52
N GLU A 804 -42.20 14.83 33.19
CA GLU A 804 -43.24 15.84 33.42
C GLU A 804 -42.83 16.95 34.41
N GLU A 805 -41.83 16.70 35.26
CA GLU A 805 -41.35 17.69 36.24
C GLU A 805 -40.43 18.72 35.57
N THR A 806 -39.52 18.25 34.71
CA THR A 806 -38.53 19.11 34.03
C THR A 806 -39.04 19.59 32.67
N GLY A 807 -40.05 18.94 32.10
CA GLY A 807 -40.53 19.18 30.74
C GLY A 807 -39.54 18.72 29.66
N ARG A 808 -38.48 17.99 30.02
CA ARG A 808 -37.43 17.48 29.14
C ARG A 808 -37.66 16.02 28.75
N TYR A 809 -36.96 15.57 27.71
CA TYR A 809 -36.97 14.17 27.26
C TYR A 809 -35.72 13.43 27.73
N GLU A 810 -35.87 12.17 28.07
CA GLU A 810 -34.81 11.30 28.57
C GLU A 810 -34.68 10.05 27.70
N ILE A 811 -33.46 9.51 27.59
CA ILE A 811 -33.18 8.22 26.93
C ILE A 811 -32.54 7.31 27.97
N HIS A 812 -33.14 6.13 28.18
CA HIS A 812 -32.73 5.16 29.20
C HIS A 812 -32.30 3.84 28.56
N GLY A 813 -31.59 2.99 29.31
CA GLY A 813 -31.27 1.63 28.89
C GLY A 813 -30.20 1.54 27.81
N VAL A 814 -29.36 2.57 27.68
CA VAL A 814 -28.31 2.65 26.65
C VAL A 814 -26.92 2.42 27.25
N MET A 815 -25.97 2.00 26.43
CA MET A 815 -24.55 2.03 26.76
C MET A 815 -23.87 3.02 25.81
N GLY A 816 -23.04 3.92 26.35
CA GLY A 816 -22.25 4.84 25.53
C GLY A 816 -21.00 4.17 24.97
N PRO A 817 -20.15 4.92 24.24
CA PRO A 817 -18.86 4.41 23.76
C PRO A 817 -17.96 3.84 24.86
N ASP A 818 -18.07 4.28 26.10
CA ASP A 818 -17.33 3.69 27.22
C ASP A 818 -17.98 2.39 27.71
N GLU A 819 -17.50 1.27 27.17
CA GLU A 819 -18.02 -0.08 27.46
C GLU A 819 -17.78 -0.58 28.90
N PHE A 820 -17.12 0.20 29.75
CA PHE A 820 -16.99 -0.13 31.17
C PHE A 820 -18.23 0.18 31.98
N HIS A 821 -19.17 0.94 31.43
CA HIS A 821 -20.40 1.34 32.10
C HIS A 821 -21.63 0.78 31.40
N ASP A 822 -22.09 -0.40 31.84
CA ASP A 822 -23.28 -1.08 31.29
C ASP A 822 -24.54 -0.87 32.14
N GLY A 823 -24.43 -0.10 33.23
CA GLY A 823 -25.48 0.18 34.20
C GLY A 823 -24.92 0.85 35.45
N TYR A 824 -25.74 0.89 36.51
CA TYR A 824 -25.34 1.47 37.80
C TYR A 824 -24.74 0.41 38.74
N PRO A 825 -23.97 0.78 39.77
CA PRO A 825 -23.36 -0.15 40.72
C PRO A 825 -24.33 -1.19 41.31
N GLU A 826 -25.55 -0.76 41.60
CA GLU A 826 -26.61 -1.58 42.20
C GLU A 826 -27.43 -2.37 41.17
N THR A 827 -27.37 -1.99 39.90
CA THR A 827 -28.08 -2.64 38.80
C THR A 827 -27.21 -2.79 37.53
N PRO A 828 -26.10 -3.57 37.57
CA PRO A 828 -25.27 -3.82 36.39
C PRO A 828 -26.08 -4.39 35.22
N GLY A 829 -25.76 -3.97 33.99
CA GLY A 829 -26.47 -4.37 32.78
C GLY A 829 -27.84 -3.74 32.55
N SER A 830 -28.32 -2.86 33.45
CA SER A 830 -29.60 -2.16 33.25
C SER A 830 -29.58 -1.12 32.12
N GLY A 831 -28.39 -0.78 31.62
CA GLY A 831 -28.14 0.39 30.81
C GLY A 831 -28.16 1.69 31.61
N LEU A 832 -27.61 2.73 30.99
CA LEU A 832 -27.42 4.08 31.52
C LEU A 832 -28.63 4.97 31.17
N ARG A 833 -28.82 6.01 31.98
CA ARG A 833 -29.77 7.10 31.70
C ARG A 833 -29.00 8.32 31.21
N ASN A 834 -29.53 8.94 30.16
CA ASN A 834 -29.08 10.23 29.63
C ASN A 834 -27.56 10.28 29.38
N ASN A 835 -27.01 9.26 28.71
CA ASN A 835 -25.63 9.31 28.23
C ASN A 835 -25.44 10.52 27.31
N ALA A 836 -24.47 11.38 27.61
CA ALA A 836 -24.31 12.67 26.93
C ALA A 836 -24.02 12.49 25.43
N TYR A 837 -23.18 11.52 25.06
CA TYR A 837 -22.88 11.21 23.66
C TYR A 837 -24.17 10.88 22.88
N THR A 838 -24.96 9.94 23.41
CA THR A 838 -26.20 9.48 22.80
C THR A 838 -27.23 10.61 22.66
N ASN A 839 -27.45 11.38 23.71
CA ASN A 839 -28.49 12.42 23.72
C ASN A 839 -28.14 13.60 22.81
N VAL A 840 -26.88 14.04 22.81
CA VAL A 840 -26.42 15.13 21.93
C VAL A 840 -26.46 14.72 20.46
N LEU A 841 -25.99 13.51 20.11
CA LEU A 841 -26.08 13.02 18.72
C LEU A 841 -27.53 12.82 18.28
N THR A 842 -28.42 12.39 19.18
CA THR A 842 -29.85 12.27 18.87
C THR A 842 -30.44 13.64 18.55
N SER A 843 -30.17 14.66 19.37
CA SER A 843 -30.61 16.04 19.10
C SER A 843 -30.14 16.52 17.73
N TRP A 844 -28.83 16.38 17.46
CA TRP A 844 -28.24 16.75 16.19
C TRP A 844 -28.88 16.02 15.01
N LEU A 845 -29.08 14.70 15.11
CA LEU A 845 -29.72 13.89 14.08
C LEU A 845 -31.14 14.38 13.79
N LEU A 846 -31.96 14.54 14.83
CA LEU A 846 -33.36 14.94 14.68
C LEU A 846 -33.48 16.30 13.99
N THR A 847 -32.64 17.28 14.38
CA THR A 847 -32.57 18.58 13.71
C THR A 847 -32.18 18.44 12.24
N ARG A 848 -31.11 17.70 11.93
CA ARG A 848 -30.65 17.52 10.54
C ARG A 848 -31.63 16.76 9.66
N THR A 849 -32.30 15.74 10.21
CA THR A 849 -33.32 14.98 9.48
C THR A 849 -34.54 15.85 9.18
N ALA A 850 -35.00 16.67 10.13
CA ALA A 850 -36.11 17.60 9.90
C ALA A 850 -35.78 18.63 8.80
N GLU A 851 -34.58 19.22 8.83
CA GLU A 851 -34.08 20.11 7.77
C GLU A 851 -34.05 19.41 6.40
N LEU A 852 -33.54 18.18 6.35
CA LEU A 852 -33.42 17.39 5.13
C LEU A 852 -34.79 17.05 4.53
N VAL A 853 -35.75 16.59 5.35
CA VAL A 853 -37.11 16.25 4.92
C VAL A 853 -37.78 17.48 4.31
N ARG A 854 -37.74 18.62 5.01
CA ARG A 854 -38.32 19.88 4.50
C ARG A 854 -37.68 20.35 3.20
N TRP A 855 -36.36 20.16 3.05
CA TRP A 855 -35.68 20.48 1.80
C TRP A 855 -36.09 19.54 0.65
N LEU A 856 -36.14 18.23 0.90
CA LEU A 856 -36.55 17.22 -0.11
C LEU A 856 -37.99 17.41 -0.57
N ASP A 857 -38.88 17.86 0.30
CA ASP A 857 -40.28 18.17 -0.04
C ASP A 857 -40.43 19.38 -0.98
N THR A 858 -39.36 20.13 -1.24
CA THR A 858 -39.33 21.15 -2.30
C THR A 858 -39.06 20.58 -3.69
N LEU A 859 -38.80 19.28 -3.81
CA LEU A 859 -38.47 18.57 -5.06
C LEU A 859 -39.70 17.81 -5.62
N ASP A 860 -39.54 17.23 -6.82
CA ASP A 860 -40.66 16.63 -7.59
C ASP A 860 -41.27 15.35 -6.96
N GLU A 861 -40.58 14.68 -6.04
CA GLU A 861 -41.02 13.46 -5.33
C GLU A 861 -40.85 13.67 -3.81
N PRO A 862 -41.89 14.16 -3.10
CA PRO A 862 -41.78 14.50 -1.68
C PRO A 862 -41.51 13.28 -0.83
N LEU A 863 -40.56 13.38 0.10
CA LEU A 863 -40.24 12.28 1.00
C LEU A 863 -41.38 12.02 1.98
N THR A 864 -42.13 13.05 2.36
CA THR A 864 -43.32 12.93 3.21
C THR A 864 -44.39 12.02 2.63
N GLU A 865 -44.62 12.07 1.31
CA GLU A 865 -45.57 11.17 0.64
C GLU A 865 -45.04 9.72 0.58
N MET A 866 -43.75 9.54 0.29
CA MET A 866 -43.16 8.20 0.16
C MET A 866 -43.05 7.43 1.48
N MET A 867 -42.81 8.14 2.59
CA MET A 867 -42.57 7.55 3.90
C MET A 867 -43.69 7.80 4.92
N GLU A 868 -44.81 8.38 4.47
CA GLU A 868 -45.97 8.76 5.27
C GLU A 868 -45.57 9.61 6.50
N ILE A 869 -44.66 10.57 6.30
CA ILE A 869 -44.19 11.48 7.36
C ILE A 869 -45.18 12.64 7.49
N THR A 870 -45.68 12.88 8.70
CA THR A 870 -46.60 13.99 8.97
C THR A 870 -45.84 15.24 9.45
N GLU A 871 -46.40 16.43 9.27
CA GLU A 871 -45.80 17.65 9.87
C GLU A 871 -45.76 17.54 11.41
N GLU A 872 -46.75 16.90 12.03
CA GLU A 872 -46.74 16.63 13.48
C GLU A 872 -45.54 15.76 13.89
N GLU A 873 -45.13 14.80 13.05
CA GLU A 873 -43.94 13.98 13.29
C GLU A 873 -42.66 14.82 13.22
N ILE A 874 -42.55 15.72 12.24
CA ILE A 874 -41.41 16.64 12.08
C ILE A 874 -41.33 17.61 13.27
N GLU A 875 -42.45 18.26 13.62
CA GLU A 875 -42.54 19.15 14.78
C GLU A 875 -42.20 18.41 16.08
N HIS A 876 -42.59 17.14 16.20
CA HIS A 876 -42.25 16.32 17.36
C HIS A 876 -40.74 16.02 17.44
N TRP A 877 -40.08 15.72 16.32
CA TRP A 877 -38.63 15.57 16.27
C TRP A 877 -37.91 16.84 16.72
N GLU A 878 -38.30 18.00 16.19
CA GLU A 878 -37.73 19.31 16.59
C GLU A 878 -37.96 19.61 18.07
N HIS A 879 -39.12 19.22 18.60
CA HIS A 879 -39.47 19.40 20.00
C HIS A 879 -38.60 18.55 20.93
N ILE A 880 -38.36 17.30 20.58
CA ILE A 880 -37.46 16.41 21.33
C ILE A 880 -36.03 16.91 21.21
N ALA A 881 -35.58 17.26 20.00
CA ALA A 881 -34.20 17.70 19.74
C ALA A 881 -33.77 18.86 20.66
N SER A 882 -34.66 19.84 20.88
CA SER A 882 -34.39 21.00 21.73
C SER A 882 -34.55 20.75 23.24
N ARG A 883 -35.00 19.56 23.66
CA ARG A 883 -35.38 19.29 25.07
C ARG A 883 -34.86 17.97 25.62
N LEU A 884 -33.97 17.27 24.93
CA LEU A 884 -33.27 16.13 25.50
C LEU A 884 -32.42 16.56 26.70
N THR A 885 -32.39 15.72 27.73
CA THR A 885 -31.62 15.95 28.96
C THR A 885 -30.14 15.70 28.71
N VAL A 886 -29.28 16.63 29.06
CA VAL A 886 -27.81 16.47 29.06
C VAL A 886 -27.30 16.66 30.48
N PRO A 887 -26.59 15.68 31.07
CA PRO A 887 -26.14 15.78 32.45
C PRO A 887 -24.85 16.60 32.56
N PHE A 888 -24.78 17.44 33.58
CA PHE A 888 -23.59 18.20 33.97
C PHE A 888 -23.35 18.02 35.46
N PHE A 889 -22.10 18.14 35.91
CA PHE A 889 -21.81 18.14 37.33
C PHE A 889 -22.36 19.40 37.99
N THR A 890 -23.07 19.24 39.11
CA THR A 890 -23.84 20.33 39.73
C THR A 890 -23.21 20.89 41.00
N GLU A 891 -22.25 20.20 41.59
CA GLU A 891 -21.68 20.55 42.90
C GLU A 891 -20.14 20.49 42.90
N GLY A 892 -19.51 21.17 43.87
CA GLY A 892 -18.07 21.14 44.10
C GLY A 892 -17.22 21.92 43.08
N GLU A 893 -15.90 21.71 43.14
CA GLU A 893 -14.93 22.31 42.21
C GLU A 893 -15.05 21.76 40.78
N GLU A 894 -15.81 20.69 40.59
CA GLU A 894 -16.04 20.01 39.32
C GLU A 894 -17.34 20.48 38.63
N ALA A 895 -18.10 21.39 39.26
CA ALA A 895 -19.34 21.92 38.70
C ALA A 895 -19.15 22.52 37.29
N GLY A 896 -20.10 22.24 36.40
CA GLY A 896 -20.10 22.65 35.00
C GLY A 896 -19.34 21.73 34.04
N ILE A 897 -18.69 20.67 34.51
CA ILE A 897 -18.14 19.62 33.64
C ILE A 897 -19.30 18.83 33.02
N LEU A 898 -19.20 18.53 31.72
CA LEU A 898 -20.16 17.68 31.02
C LEU A 898 -20.05 16.25 31.56
N ALA A 899 -21.11 15.73 32.17
CA ALA A 899 -21.10 14.38 32.71
C ALA A 899 -21.32 13.35 31.59
N GLN A 900 -20.66 12.20 31.69
CA GLN A 900 -20.79 11.12 30.70
C GLN A 900 -22.21 10.53 30.67
N PHE A 901 -22.83 10.40 31.84
CA PHE A 901 -24.22 9.98 32.01
C PHE A 901 -24.76 10.49 33.36
N GLU A 902 -26.07 10.41 33.55
CA GLU A 902 -26.73 10.83 34.79
C GLU A 902 -26.25 9.99 35.98
N GLY A 903 -25.67 10.63 37.00
CA GLY A 903 -25.14 9.97 38.20
C GLY A 903 -23.64 9.63 38.14
N TYR A 904 -22.93 9.92 37.04
CA TYR A 904 -21.49 9.64 36.94
C TYR A 904 -20.66 10.31 38.04
N GLN A 905 -21.05 11.52 38.48
CA GLN A 905 -20.35 12.28 39.52
C GLN A 905 -20.31 11.55 40.88
N ASP A 906 -21.28 10.66 41.12
CA ASP A 906 -21.48 9.97 42.40
C ASP A 906 -20.65 8.67 42.50
N LEU A 907 -19.99 8.26 41.41
CA LEU A 907 -19.12 7.08 41.38
C LEU A 907 -17.83 7.30 42.18
N LEU A 908 -17.21 6.21 42.62
CA LEU A 908 -15.98 6.24 43.39
C LEU A 908 -14.78 6.62 42.50
N GLU A 909 -13.79 7.30 43.04
CA GLU A 909 -12.50 7.43 42.33
C GLU A 909 -11.77 6.07 42.27
N PHE A 910 -10.98 5.88 41.22
CA PHE A 910 -10.25 4.64 40.97
C PHE A 910 -8.78 4.73 41.43
N ASP A 911 -8.23 3.64 41.96
CA ASP A 911 -6.81 3.54 42.35
C ASP A 911 -5.92 3.26 41.13
N TRP A 912 -5.66 4.29 40.33
CA TRP A 912 -4.87 4.20 39.10
C TRP A 912 -3.46 3.68 39.33
N ASP A 913 -2.77 4.19 40.35
CA ASP A 913 -1.37 3.86 40.62
C ASP A 913 -1.22 2.43 41.16
N GLY A 914 -2.11 2.01 42.06
CA GLY A 914 -2.11 0.65 42.60
C GLY A 914 -2.34 -0.41 41.52
N TYR A 915 -3.32 -0.19 40.63
CA TYR A 915 -3.61 -1.16 39.56
C TYR A 915 -2.55 -1.17 38.46
N ARG A 916 -1.99 -0.01 38.09
CA ARG A 916 -0.85 0.03 37.14
C ARG A 916 0.37 -0.68 37.70
N ALA A 917 0.69 -0.50 38.97
CA ALA A 917 1.80 -1.19 39.62
C ALA A 917 1.59 -2.72 39.68
N THR A 918 0.35 -3.16 39.89
CA THR A 918 0.02 -4.59 40.04
C THR A 918 -0.08 -5.32 38.71
N TYR A 919 -0.73 -4.73 37.71
CA TYR A 919 -1.09 -5.40 36.46
C TYR A 919 -0.29 -4.95 35.24
N GLY A 920 0.36 -3.78 35.30
CA GLY A 920 1.00 -3.13 34.16
C GLY A 920 -0.02 -2.64 33.13
N ASN A 921 -0.59 -3.56 32.34
CA ASN A 921 -1.64 -3.27 31.37
C ASN A 921 -3.03 -3.34 32.03
N ILE A 922 -3.69 -2.19 32.12
CA ILE A 922 -5.02 -2.00 32.72
C ILE A 922 -6.14 -1.84 31.69
N GLY A 923 -5.89 -2.17 30.41
CA GLY A 923 -6.84 -1.95 29.31
C GLY A 923 -8.10 -2.82 29.38
N ARG A 924 -8.06 -3.96 30.07
CA ARG A 924 -9.20 -4.85 30.29
C ARG A 924 -9.62 -4.88 31.76
N MET A 925 -9.95 -3.69 32.29
CA MET A 925 -10.37 -3.52 33.68
C MET A 925 -11.68 -4.25 33.99
N ASP A 926 -12.54 -4.41 32.99
CA ASP A 926 -13.72 -5.29 33.02
C ASP A 926 -13.37 -6.71 33.47
N LEU A 927 -12.32 -7.29 32.90
CA LEU A 927 -11.88 -8.65 33.25
C LEU A 927 -11.11 -8.71 34.58
N ILE A 928 -10.36 -7.65 34.90
CA ILE A 928 -9.56 -7.58 36.13
C ILE A 928 -10.48 -7.47 37.34
N LEU A 929 -11.36 -6.47 37.38
CA LEU A 929 -12.25 -6.24 38.51
C LEU A 929 -13.23 -7.41 38.70
N GLN A 930 -13.76 -7.98 37.62
CA GLN A 930 -14.63 -9.15 37.74
C GLN A 930 -13.91 -10.34 38.42
N ALA A 931 -12.63 -10.54 38.12
CA ALA A 931 -11.84 -11.61 38.76
C ALA A 931 -11.56 -11.33 40.25
N GLU A 932 -11.62 -10.08 40.68
CA GLU A 932 -11.51 -9.64 42.08
C GLU A 932 -12.87 -9.59 42.80
N GLY A 933 -13.96 -9.94 42.12
CA GLY A 933 -15.32 -9.86 42.67
C GLY A 933 -15.89 -8.44 42.73
N ASP A 934 -15.38 -7.56 41.87
CA ASP A 934 -15.75 -6.15 41.77
C ASP A 934 -16.23 -5.79 40.34
N ALA A 935 -16.63 -4.54 40.10
CA ALA A 935 -17.16 -4.10 38.81
C ALA A 935 -16.72 -2.67 38.44
N THR A 936 -16.50 -2.45 37.15
CA THR A 936 -16.14 -1.14 36.59
C THR A 936 -17.22 -0.07 36.83
N ASN A 937 -18.50 -0.45 36.83
CA ASN A 937 -19.65 0.45 37.07
C ASN A 937 -19.57 1.27 38.37
N ARG A 938 -18.72 0.89 39.33
CA ARG A 938 -18.56 1.55 40.63
C ARG A 938 -17.64 2.76 40.59
N TYR A 939 -16.87 2.93 39.53
CA TYR A 939 -15.71 3.81 39.53
C TYR A 939 -15.76 4.81 38.38
N LYS A 940 -15.20 6.00 38.62
CA LYS A 940 -14.91 7.02 37.61
C LYS A 940 -13.71 6.59 36.76
N LEU A 941 -13.89 5.58 35.91
CA LEU A 941 -12.87 5.04 35.00
C LEU A 941 -13.48 4.72 33.64
N SER A 942 -12.76 5.00 32.55
CA SER A 942 -13.28 4.77 31.19
C SER A 942 -12.35 3.94 30.33
N LYS A 943 -12.92 3.06 29.50
CA LYS A 943 -12.20 2.23 28.53
C LYS A 943 -11.68 3.07 27.37
N GLN A 944 -12.53 3.98 26.91
CA GLN A 944 -12.29 4.86 25.78
C GLN A 944 -13.06 6.17 25.92
N ALA A 945 -12.88 7.09 24.97
CA ALA A 945 -13.57 8.37 24.99
C ALA A 945 -15.09 8.18 24.75
N ASP A 946 -15.90 8.80 25.61
CA ASP A 946 -17.38 8.81 25.54
C ASP A 946 -17.90 10.25 25.41
N ALA A 947 -17.96 11.02 26.50
CA ALA A 947 -18.31 12.45 26.45
C ALA A 947 -17.33 13.22 25.53
N LEU A 948 -16.04 12.89 25.59
CA LEU A 948 -15.02 13.48 24.73
C LEU A 948 -15.17 13.11 23.25
N MET A 949 -15.88 12.03 22.92
CA MET A 949 -16.12 11.63 21.53
C MET A 949 -16.97 12.67 20.79
N LEU A 950 -17.84 13.43 21.47
CA LEU A 950 -18.58 14.55 20.87
C LEU A 950 -17.65 15.59 20.22
N THR A 951 -16.49 15.81 20.83
CA THR A 951 -15.51 16.80 20.38
C THR A 951 -14.61 16.29 19.24
N TYR A 952 -14.61 14.98 19.01
CA TYR A 952 -14.04 14.37 17.81
C TYR A 952 -14.97 14.52 16.60
N LEU A 953 -16.28 14.51 16.84
CA LEU A 953 -17.32 14.58 15.80
C LEU A 953 -17.71 16.00 15.40
N PHE A 954 -17.64 16.93 16.35
CA PHE A 954 -18.06 18.32 16.19
C PHE A 954 -16.93 19.26 16.63
N SER A 955 -16.77 20.37 15.90
CA SER A 955 -15.91 21.44 16.38
C SER A 955 -16.45 22.01 17.71
N PRO A 956 -15.62 22.65 18.55
CA PRO A 956 -16.10 23.27 19.78
C PRO A 956 -17.28 24.24 19.53
N GLU A 957 -17.24 24.98 18.42
CA GLU A 957 -18.30 25.90 18.01
C GLU A 957 -19.58 25.14 17.62
N GLU A 958 -19.48 24.07 16.83
CA GLU A 958 -20.64 23.24 16.45
C GLU A 958 -21.27 22.55 17.65
N LEU A 959 -20.46 22.07 18.60
CA LEU A 959 -20.95 21.42 19.81
C LEU A 959 -21.68 22.40 20.72
N ASP A 960 -21.15 23.62 20.89
CA ASP A 960 -21.82 24.66 21.67
C ASP A 960 -23.13 25.10 21.01
N ASP A 961 -23.18 25.26 19.68
CA ASP A 961 -24.42 25.55 18.93
C ASP A 961 -25.52 24.49 19.20
N ILE A 962 -25.15 23.20 19.19
CA ILE A 962 -26.07 22.10 19.48
C ILE A 962 -26.57 22.17 20.93
N LEU A 963 -25.66 22.33 21.90
CA LEU A 963 -26.02 22.41 23.32
C LEU A 963 -26.89 23.62 23.64
N GLN A 964 -26.61 24.78 23.04
CA GLN A 964 -27.44 25.99 23.17
C GLN A 964 -28.87 25.75 22.66
N THR A 965 -29.02 25.03 21.53
CA THR A 965 -30.32 24.62 21.00
C THR A 965 -31.08 23.71 21.98
N MET A 966 -30.37 22.90 22.77
CA MET A 966 -30.91 22.06 23.83
C MET A 966 -31.13 22.81 25.17
N GLY A 967 -30.77 24.09 25.24
CA GLY A 967 -30.85 24.93 26.43
C GLY A 967 -29.74 24.69 27.47
N TYR A 968 -28.55 24.31 27.01
CA TYR A 968 -27.32 24.16 27.81
C TYR A 968 -26.20 25.04 27.26
N GLU A 969 -25.21 25.36 28.09
CA GLU A 969 -24.01 26.11 27.67
C GLU A 969 -22.77 25.27 27.99
N LEU A 970 -21.80 25.19 27.07
CA LEU A 970 -20.50 24.59 27.32
C LEU A 970 -19.40 25.60 26.97
N PRO A 971 -19.20 26.63 27.81
CA PRO A 971 -18.19 27.65 27.54
C PRO A 971 -16.80 27.02 27.44
N ARG A 972 -15.90 27.65 26.68
CA ARG A 972 -14.56 27.15 26.37
C ARG A 972 -13.74 26.71 27.59
N GLU A 973 -13.92 27.38 28.73
CA GLU A 973 -13.28 27.00 30.00
C GLU A 973 -13.83 25.69 30.59
N ALA A 974 -15.16 25.52 30.58
CA ALA A 974 -15.81 24.28 31.01
C ALA A 974 -15.47 23.11 30.07
N PHE A 975 -15.34 23.40 28.77
CA PHE A 975 -14.83 22.44 27.79
C PHE A 975 -13.41 21.97 28.12
N ALA A 976 -12.47 22.90 28.37
CA ALA A 976 -11.10 22.54 28.72
C ALA A 976 -11.02 21.70 30.00
N ARG A 977 -11.81 22.06 31.02
CA ARG A 977 -11.96 21.27 32.27
C ARG A 977 -12.54 19.88 32.03
N THR A 978 -13.51 19.75 31.12
CA THR A 978 -14.08 18.45 30.74
C THR A 978 -13.01 17.57 30.08
N VAL A 979 -12.22 18.12 29.17
CA VAL A 979 -11.09 17.42 28.52
C VAL A 979 -10.08 16.92 29.56
N GLU A 980 -9.62 17.81 30.45
CA GLU A 980 -8.66 17.46 31.50
C GLU A 980 -9.20 16.37 32.44
N TYR A 981 -10.47 16.49 32.86
CA TYR A 981 -11.11 15.56 33.77
C TYR A 981 -11.17 14.12 33.25
N TYR A 982 -11.58 13.95 31.99
CA TYR A 982 -11.69 12.61 31.36
C TYR A 982 -10.35 12.08 30.87
N ALA A 983 -9.43 12.93 30.43
CA ALA A 983 -8.08 12.50 30.06
C ALA A 983 -7.33 11.85 31.24
N ALA A 984 -7.55 12.35 32.45
CA ALA A 984 -6.98 11.76 33.67
C ALA A 984 -7.60 10.40 34.06
N ARG A 985 -8.77 10.03 33.48
CA ARG A 985 -9.59 8.88 33.91
C ARG A 985 -9.80 7.82 32.82
N SER A 986 -8.94 7.76 31.80
CA SER A 986 -8.99 6.72 30.77
C SER A 986 -7.91 5.65 30.95
N THR A 987 -8.29 4.38 30.78
CA THR A 987 -7.34 3.26 30.75
C THR A 987 -6.66 3.09 29.38
N HIS A 988 -7.20 3.73 28.33
CA HIS A 988 -6.86 3.48 26.93
C HIS A 988 -6.94 1.99 26.53
N GLY A 989 -7.95 1.29 27.06
CA GLY A 989 -8.22 -0.12 26.77
C GLY A 989 -8.59 -0.41 25.32
N SER A 990 -9.08 0.60 24.61
CA SER A 990 -9.26 0.59 23.16
C SER A 990 -8.15 1.36 22.47
N THR A 991 -7.67 0.87 21.32
CA THR A 991 -6.72 1.62 20.49
C THR A 991 -7.29 2.97 20.05
N LEU A 992 -8.60 3.04 19.79
CA LEU A 992 -9.31 4.27 19.41
C LEU A 992 -9.24 5.36 20.49
N SER A 993 -9.06 4.99 21.75
CA SER A 993 -9.00 5.96 22.86
C SER A 993 -7.84 6.95 22.70
N ARG A 994 -6.63 6.47 22.38
CA ARG A 994 -5.44 7.34 22.21
C ARG A 994 -5.64 8.35 21.09
N LEU A 995 -6.27 7.92 20.01
CA LEU A 995 -6.59 8.77 18.87
C LEU A 995 -7.52 9.94 19.28
N VAL A 996 -8.62 9.63 19.97
CA VAL A 996 -9.55 10.68 20.42
C VAL A 996 -8.88 11.60 21.43
N HIS A 997 -8.08 11.06 22.36
CA HIS A 997 -7.35 11.90 23.32
C HIS A 997 -6.29 12.78 22.64
N ALA A 998 -5.62 12.30 21.59
CA ALA A 998 -4.74 13.13 20.76
C ALA A 998 -5.52 14.27 20.09
N TRP A 999 -6.73 13.98 19.61
CA TRP A 999 -7.60 14.96 18.97
C TRP A 999 -8.03 16.08 19.92
N VAL A 1000 -8.58 15.72 21.08
CA VAL A 1000 -9.15 16.69 22.02
C VAL A 1000 -8.08 17.58 22.67
N THR A 1001 -6.88 17.04 22.86
CA THR A 1001 -5.76 17.78 23.44
C THR A 1001 -5.05 18.68 22.42
N ALA A 1002 -5.28 18.52 21.12
CA ALA A 1002 -4.56 19.28 20.08
C ALA A 1002 -4.63 20.81 20.25
N ARG A 1003 -5.71 21.33 20.84
CA ARG A 1003 -5.91 22.77 21.08
C ARG A 1003 -5.52 23.24 22.49
N THR A 1004 -5.47 22.34 23.47
CA THR A 1004 -5.23 22.67 24.89
C THR A 1004 -3.83 22.29 25.34
N ASP A 1005 -3.32 21.16 24.88
CA ASP A 1005 -1.98 20.62 25.13
C ASP A 1005 -1.42 19.93 23.85
N PRO A 1006 -0.87 20.70 22.90
CA PRO A 1006 -0.36 20.18 21.64
C PRO A 1006 0.80 19.17 21.78
N ASP A 1007 1.57 19.25 22.88
CA ASP A 1007 2.69 18.33 23.12
C ASP A 1007 2.14 16.94 23.49
N THR A 1008 1.18 16.87 24.42
CA THR A 1008 0.48 15.61 24.76
C THR A 1008 -0.28 15.05 23.56
N SER A 1009 -0.90 15.92 22.75
CA SER A 1009 -1.55 15.51 21.50
C SER A 1009 -0.59 14.77 20.56
N TRP A 1010 0.62 15.31 20.37
CA TRP A 1010 1.63 14.71 19.50
C TRP A 1010 2.16 13.38 20.04
N ASP A 1011 2.35 13.27 21.36
CA ASP A 1011 2.80 12.03 21.99
C ASP A 1011 1.76 10.91 21.80
N LEU A 1012 0.48 11.20 22.09
CA LEU A 1012 -0.62 10.25 21.89
C LEU A 1012 -0.82 9.88 20.42
N PHE A 1013 -0.68 10.85 19.50
CA PHE A 1013 -0.71 10.60 18.06
C PHE A 1013 0.43 9.67 17.61
N THR A 1014 1.63 9.88 18.14
CA THR A 1014 2.79 9.03 17.84
C THR A 1014 2.61 7.62 18.38
N GLU A 1015 2.05 7.45 19.59
CA GLU A 1015 1.68 6.13 20.10
C GLU A 1015 0.64 5.43 19.23
N ALA A 1016 -0.36 6.16 18.74
CA ALA A 1016 -1.38 5.64 17.84
C ALA A 1016 -0.79 5.19 16.49
N LEU A 1017 0.20 5.92 15.96
CA LEU A 1017 0.94 5.53 14.75
C LEU A 1017 1.74 4.23 14.93
N GLU A 1018 2.23 3.95 16.14
CA GLU A 1018 3.04 2.76 16.42
C GLU A 1018 2.24 1.51 16.78
N SER A 1019 0.91 1.61 16.95
CA SER A 1019 0.11 0.55 17.57
C SER A 1019 0.28 -0.82 16.91
N ASP A 1020 0.08 -0.93 15.59
CA ASP A 1020 0.24 -2.19 14.87
C ASP A 1020 1.70 -2.46 14.46
N LEU A 1021 2.51 -1.42 14.25
CA LEU A 1021 3.93 -1.55 13.89
C LEU A 1021 4.78 -2.18 15.00
N SER A 1022 4.45 -1.84 16.25
CA SER A 1022 5.16 -2.25 17.46
C SER A 1022 4.33 -3.19 18.35
N ASP A 1023 3.13 -3.60 17.90
CA ASP A 1023 2.18 -4.46 18.63
C ASP A 1023 1.95 -4.00 20.08
N THR A 1024 1.67 -2.71 20.28
CA THR A 1024 1.67 -2.05 21.60
C THR A 1024 0.59 -2.57 22.54
N GLN A 1025 -0.46 -3.21 22.01
CA GLN A 1025 -1.52 -3.85 22.80
C GLN A 1025 -1.15 -5.25 23.32
N GLY A 1026 -0.01 -5.81 22.92
CA GLY A 1026 0.51 -7.06 23.48
C GLY A 1026 -0.13 -8.30 22.85
N GLY A 1027 -0.02 -8.45 21.53
CA GLY A 1027 -0.35 -9.69 20.84
C GLY A 1027 -1.68 -9.68 20.08
N THR A 1028 -2.41 -8.56 20.02
CA THR A 1028 -3.66 -8.47 19.26
C THR A 1028 -3.43 -8.21 17.77
N THR A 1029 -2.29 -7.61 17.39
CA THR A 1029 -1.99 -7.30 16.00
C THR A 1029 -1.96 -8.56 15.12
N ARG A 1030 -1.47 -9.69 15.64
CA ARG A 1030 -1.42 -10.98 14.89
C ARG A 1030 -2.81 -11.52 14.50
N GLU A 1031 -3.87 -11.07 15.17
CA GLU A 1031 -5.26 -11.42 14.90
C GLU A 1031 -5.91 -10.50 13.85
N GLY A 1032 -5.21 -9.42 13.47
CA GLY A 1032 -5.60 -8.45 12.45
C GLY A 1032 -5.28 -7.01 12.86
N ILE A 1033 -5.09 -6.13 11.87
CA ILE A 1033 -4.82 -4.69 12.06
C ILE A 1033 -5.95 -3.96 12.82
N HIS A 1034 -5.71 -2.76 13.32
CA HIS A 1034 -6.74 -1.89 13.89
C HIS A 1034 -7.23 -0.87 12.84
N LEU A 1035 -8.19 -1.23 11.98
CA LEU A 1035 -8.52 -0.44 10.79
C LEU A 1035 -9.07 0.95 11.11
N GLY A 1036 -9.93 1.07 12.12
CA GLY A 1036 -10.48 2.36 12.59
C GLY A 1036 -9.38 3.30 13.09
N LEU A 1037 -8.45 2.78 13.89
CA LEU A 1037 -7.26 3.52 14.35
C LEU A 1037 -6.42 4.01 13.17
N MET A 1038 -6.11 3.11 12.23
CA MET A 1038 -5.29 3.45 11.05
C MET A 1038 -5.90 4.61 10.27
N ALA A 1039 -7.20 4.56 9.96
CA ALA A 1039 -7.88 5.65 9.27
C ALA A 1039 -7.88 6.94 10.11
N GLY A 1040 -8.15 6.83 11.40
CA GLY A 1040 -8.16 7.95 12.32
C GLY A 1040 -6.83 8.69 12.44
N THR A 1041 -5.68 7.99 12.42
CA THR A 1041 -4.37 8.66 12.44
C THR A 1041 -4.13 9.51 11.18
N VAL A 1042 -4.53 9.02 10.01
CA VAL A 1042 -4.45 9.79 8.75
C VAL A 1042 -5.38 11.00 8.83
N ASP A 1043 -6.57 10.79 9.38
CA ASP A 1043 -7.60 11.81 9.52
C ASP A 1043 -7.27 12.86 10.60
N THR A 1044 -6.45 12.53 11.60
CA THR A 1044 -5.91 13.49 12.58
C THR A 1044 -5.09 14.56 11.86
N VAL A 1045 -4.24 14.19 10.91
CA VAL A 1045 -3.48 15.19 10.13
C VAL A 1045 -4.42 16.04 9.27
N ILE A 1046 -5.46 15.43 8.69
CA ILE A 1046 -6.31 16.08 7.68
C ILE A 1046 -7.40 16.97 8.29
N ARG A 1047 -8.03 16.55 9.38
CA ARG A 1047 -9.14 17.26 10.02
C ARG A 1047 -8.74 17.92 11.33
N CYS A 1048 -8.02 17.23 12.21
CA CYS A 1048 -7.62 17.80 13.49
C CYS A 1048 -6.55 18.89 13.32
N TYR A 1049 -5.34 18.51 12.89
CA TYR A 1049 -4.21 19.44 12.79
C TYR A 1049 -4.36 20.49 11.69
N ALA A 1050 -5.11 20.20 10.64
CA ALA A 1050 -5.45 21.22 9.64
C ALA A 1050 -6.63 22.12 10.06
N GLY A 1051 -7.39 21.72 11.09
CA GLY A 1051 -8.68 22.32 11.42
C GLY A 1051 -9.61 22.37 10.22
N LEU A 1052 -9.73 21.25 9.51
CA LEU A 1052 -10.55 21.16 8.29
C LEU A 1052 -12.02 20.87 8.64
N GLU A 1053 -12.92 21.72 8.16
CA GLU A 1053 -14.37 21.54 8.27
C GLU A 1053 -15.05 21.77 6.92
N THR A 1054 -16.20 21.12 6.68
CA THR A 1054 -16.98 21.21 5.43
C THR A 1054 -18.40 21.74 5.61
N ARG A 1055 -18.66 22.36 6.77
CA ARG A 1055 -19.95 22.88 7.22
C ARG A 1055 -20.33 24.20 6.51
N ASP A 1056 -21.62 24.52 6.48
CA ASP A 1056 -22.16 25.81 6.02
C ASP A 1056 -21.87 26.10 4.54
N GLU A 1057 -21.81 25.07 3.69
CA GLU A 1057 -21.50 25.17 2.25
C GLU A 1057 -20.09 25.72 1.93
N VAL A 1058 -19.20 25.81 2.93
CA VAL A 1058 -17.83 26.32 2.80
C VAL A 1058 -16.79 25.29 3.30
N VAL A 1059 -15.56 25.42 2.83
CA VAL A 1059 -14.42 24.65 3.39
C VAL A 1059 -13.62 25.53 4.32
N LYS A 1060 -13.61 25.22 5.62
CA LYS A 1060 -12.82 25.94 6.62
C LYS A 1060 -11.49 25.21 6.85
N VAL A 1061 -10.39 25.94 6.93
CA VAL A 1061 -9.05 25.42 7.24
C VAL A 1061 -8.42 26.32 8.30
N ASN A 1062 -8.35 25.84 9.54
CA ASN A 1062 -7.80 26.57 10.69
C ASN A 1062 -6.74 25.74 11.43
N PRO A 1063 -5.49 25.69 10.92
CA PRO A 1063 -4.49 24.75 11.41
C PRO A 1063 -4.12 24.94 12.88
N VAL A 1064 -3.88 23.81 13.54
CA VAL A 1064 -3.39 23.69 14.92
C VAL A 1064 -2.23 22.69 14.95
N LEU A 1065 -1.13 23.04 14.29
CA LEU A 1065 0.03 22.18 14.17
C LEU A 1065 0.79 22.10 15.52
N PRO A 1066 1.05 20.89 16.06
CA PRO A 1066 1.99 20.75 17.17
C PRO A 1066 3.40 21.19 16.71
N ARG A 1067 4.24 21.66 17.64
CA ARG A 1067 5.58 22.20 17.33
C ARG A 1067 6.49 21.19 16.64
N GLN A 1068 6.26 19.92 16.94
CA GLN A 1068 6.95 18.74 16.44
C GLN A 1068 6.64 18.49 14.95
N LEU A 1069 5.57 19.09 14.40
CA LEU A 1069 5.14 18.95 13.01
C LEU A 1069 5.42 20.28 12.26
N PRO A 1070 6.54 20.39 11.52
CA PRO A 1070 6.87 21.62 10.76
C PRO A 1070 5.82 21.99 9.71
N GLY A 1071 5.19 20.98 9.10
CA GLY A 1071 4.15 21.14 8.11
C GLY A 1071 3.64 19.81 7.60
N ALA A 1072 2.54 19.87 6.85
CA ALA A 1072 1.99 18.70 6.17
C ALA A 1072 1.30 19.10 4.86
N THR A 1073 1.21 18.14 3.93
CA THR A 1073 0.58 18.29 2.63
C THR A 1073 -0.34 17.12 2.34
N PHE A 1074 -1.56 17.41 1.91
CA PHE A 1074 -2.54 16.41 1.49
C PHE A 1074 -3.50 16.99 0.45
N THR A 1075 -4.35 16.14 -0.12
CA THR A 1075 -5.40 16.55 -1.07
C THR A 1075 -6.75 16.10 -0.55
N ILE A 1076 -7.73 17.01 -0.61
CA ILE A 1076 -9.14 16.70 -0.39
C ILE A 1076 -9.92 16.88 -1.69
N ARG A 1077 -11.14 16.38 -1.68
CA ARG A 1077 -12.14 16.53 -2.73
C ARG A 1077 -13.44 16.98 -2.08
N TYR A 1078 -13.85 18.20 -2.39
CA TYR A 1078 -15.09 18.80 -1.92
C TYR A 1078 -15.93 19.15 -3.15
N ARG A 1079 -17.16 18.64 -3.24
CA ARG A 1079 -18.06 18.87 -4.40
C ARG A 1079 -17.35 18.68 -5.75
N GLU A 1080 -16.72 17.51 -5.88
CA GLU A 1080 -15.90 17.08 -7.02
C GLU A 1080 -14.54 17.79 -7.22
N GLN A 1081 -14.35 19.00 -6.68
CA GLN A 1081 -13.13 19.80 -6.83
C GLN A 1081 -12.00 19.24 -5.95
N PRO A 1082 -10.87 18.79 -6.55
CA PRO A 1082 -9.68 18.46 -5.79
C PRO A 1082 -8.96 19.73 -5.32
N ILE A 1083 -8.66 19.79 -4.03
CA ILE A 1083 -7.98 20.91 -3.37
C ILE A 1083 -6.76 20.33 -2.65
N LYS A 1084 -5.57 20.73 -3.08
CA LYS A 1084 -4.33 20.42 -2.39
C LYS A 1084 -4.12 21.46 -1.31
N ILE A 1085 -3.84 21.00 -0.09
CA ILE A 1085 -3.59 21.86 1.08
C ILE A 1085 -2.19 21.56 1.56
N HIS A 1086 -1.38 22.61 1.69
CA HIS A 1086 -0.10 22.59 2.39
C HIS A 1086 -0.19 23.53 3.59
N MET A 1087 -0.06 22.99 4.79
CA MET A 1087 -0.04 23.73 6.03
C MET A 1087 1.37 23.71 6.61
N ALA A 1088 1.87 24.87 7.00
CA ALA A 1088 3.13 25.04 7.69
C ALA A 1088 2.91 25.95 8.91
N GLN A 1089 3.88 25.98 9.83
CA GLN A 1089 3.80 26.77 11.07
C GLN A 1089 3.50 28.28 10.86
N GLN A 1090 3.78 28.83 9.67
CA GLN A 1090 3.63 30.27 9.39
C GLN A 1090 2.60 30.61 8.30
N GLN A 1091 2.12 29.62 7.55
CA GLN A 1091 1.22 29.87 6.42
C GLN A 1091 0.48 28.61 5.98
N VAL A 1092 -0.64 28.82 5.29
CA VAL A 1092 -1.40 27.78 4.59
C VAL A 1092 -1.43 28.12 3.11
N THR A 1093 -1.14 27.15 2.26
CA THR A 1093 -1.33 27.26 0.81
C THR A 1093 -2.41 26.29 0.37
N VAL A 1094 -3.39 26.80 -0.36
CA VAL A 1094 -4.46 26.00 -0.97
C VAL A 1094 -4.38 26.13 -2.49
N THR A 1095 -4.40 25.00 -3.19
CA THR A 1095 -4.32 24.94 -4.65
C THR A 1095 -5.47 24.10 -5.19
N ALA A 1096 -6.32 24.69 -6.02
CA ALA A 1096 -7.37 23.96 -6.72
C ALA A 1096 -6.85 23.35 -8.01
N GLN A 1097 -7.20 22.09 -8.29
CA GLN A 1097 -6.92 21.49 -9.59
C GLN A 1097 -7.66 22.25 -10.71
N GLN A 1098 -6.98 22.47 -11.84
CA GLN A 1098 -7.59 23.08 -13.03
C GLN A 1098 -8.70 22.19 -13.62
N GLY A 1099 -9.84 22.79 -13.97
CA GLY A 1099 -10.99 22.07 -14.54
C GLY A 1099 -12.20 22.97 -14.79
N MET A 1100 -13.32 22.35 -15.16
CA MET A 1100 -14.62 23.01 -15.41
C MET A 1100 -15.54 23.00 -14.17
N ILE A 1101 -15.00 22.68 -13.00
CA ILE A 1101 -15.75 22.55 -11.75
C ILE A 1101 -15.99 23.96 -11.16
N ARG A 1102 -17.01 24.12 -10.33
CA ARG A 1102 -17.34 25.42 -9.72
C ARG A 1102 -16.24 25.86 -8.75
N PRO A 1103 -16.06 27.18 -8.55
CA PRO A 1103 -15.22 27.71 -7.48
C PRO A 1103 -15.69 27.18 -6.11
N VAL A 1104 -14.76 27.12 -5.16
CA VAL A 1104 -15.04 26.67 -3.79
C VAL A 1104 -14.86 27.85 -2.85
N ASP A 1105 -15.90 28.15 -2.09
CA ASP A 1105 -15.84 29.14 -1.02
C ASP A 1105 -15.15 28.53 0.21
N MET A 1106 -14.18 29.26 0.76
CA MET A 1106 -13.30 28.80 1.82
C MET A 1106 -13.10 29.86 2.89
N ILE A 1107 -12.84 29.41 4.11
CA ILE A 1107 -12.34 30.25 5.20
C ILE A 1107 -10.99 29.68 5.62
N VAL A 1108 -9.90 30.39 5.34
CA VAL A 1108 -8.54 29.92 5.64
C VAL A 1108 -7.92 30.84 6.69
N ALA A 1109 -7.62 30.31 7.86
CA ALA A 1109 -7.11 31.07 9.01
C ALA A 1109 -7.97 32.31 9.36
N GLY A 1110 -9.29 32.21 9.19
CA GLY A 1110 -10.25 33.29 9.41
C GLY A 1110 -10.46 34.24 8.22
N GLU A 1111 -9.68 34.12 7.14
CA GLU A 1111 -9.89 34.90 5.91
C GLU A 1111 -10.87 34.20 4.96
N GLU A 1112 -11.93 34.91 4.56
CA GLU A 1112 -12.87 34.46 3.54
C GLU A 1112 -12.28 34.60 2.13
N LEU A 1113 -12.32 33.53 1.34
CA LEU A 1113 -11.84 33.52 -0.04
C LEU A 1113 -12.63 32.57 -0.93
N THR A 1114 -12.68 32.86 -2.23
CA THR A 1114 -13.25 31.96 -3.25
C THR A 1114 -12.12 31.39 -4.11
N LEU A 1115 -11.83 30.10 -3.96
CA LEU A 1115 -10.77 29.42 -4.69
C LEU A 1115 -11.26 29.03 -6.10
N GLN A 1116 -10.73 29.71 -7.12
CA GLN A 1116 -11.02 29.44 -8.53
C GLN A 1116 -10.34 28.15 -9.00
N PRO A 1117 -10.91 27.41 -9.99
CA PRO A 1117 -10.23 26.25 -10.58
C PRO A 1117 -8.85 26.60 -11.14
N GLY A 1118 -7.81 25.86 -10.74
CA GLY A 1118 -6.42 26.13 -11.10
C GLY A 1118 -5.77 27.28 -10.31
N GLY A 1119 -6.51 27.93 -9.42
CA GLY A 1119 -6.01 28.97 -8.53
C GLY A 1119 -5.17 28.41 -7.38
N GLU A 1120 -4.27 29.24 -6.90
CA GLU A 1120 -3.45 29.01 -5.71
C GLU A 1120 -3.50 30.25 -4.83
N VAL A 1121 -3.70 30.05 -3.53
CA VAL A 1121 -3.72 31.13 -2.54
C VAL A 1121 -2.90 30.72 -1.33
N THR A 1122 -2.05 31.63 -0.85
CA THR A 1122 -1.27 31.46 0.39
C THR A 1122 -1.72 32.49 1.41
N VAL A 1123 -2.13 32.03 2.59
CA VAL A 1123 -2.59 32.85 3.71
C VAL A 1123 -1.59 32.72 4.86
N PRO A 1124 -1.06 33.82 5.42
CA PRO A 1124 -0.18 33.77 6.58
C PRO A 1124 -0.95 33.38 7.85
N LEU A 1125 -0.32 32.61 8.74
CA LEU A 1125 -0.83 32.34 10.08
C LEU A 1125 -0.32 33.42 11.03
N HIS A 1126 -1.23 34.20 11.61
CA HIS A 1126 -0.90 35.13 12.69
C HIS A 1126 -0.80 34.33 13.99
N GLY A 1127 0.42 34.24 14.52
CA GLY A 1127 0.78 33.38 15.66
C GLY A 1127 0.19 33.80 17.00
#